data_AF-W4VKN1-F1
#
_entry.id   AF-W4VKN1-F1
#
_cell.length_a   1.000
_cell.length_b   1.000
_cell.length_c   1.000
_cell.angle_alpha   90.00
_cell.angle_beta   90.00
_cell.angle_gamma   90.00
#
_symmetry.space_group_name_H-M   'P 1'
#
loop_
_entity.id
_entity.type
_entity.pdbx_description
1 polymer ?
#
loop_
_entity_poly.entity_id
_entity_poly.type
_entity_poly.pdbx_seq_one_letter_code
_entity_poly.pdbx_strand_id
1 'polypeptide(L)'
;MKTKINEAIKQVLQQFDQKYFIGEVLNKNKVIQDLDTYDKELLEAFISNETLKSNFTIDIAGNIIMQTNKLIELFEADEYWQDSYTKYSKKIGLAAGGKFIDESTDVVLDFPYKDTVLKASMSKEDTDKDDLQPDEPFLNELLAKEEIDVLLDKKIIVNAKRYSQEGIEDVNHFNKDDNLIIKGNNLLALHTLKEKYAGKVKLIYIDPPYNTGKDSFKYNDRFNRSTWLTFMKNRIEVARDLLSNNGVLIVQADDKMQAYLKILLDEVMGTEQFETSFYVQVRYGNKTLSEDNDFQKVMEICHVYSKVTDEFIPNKLKEEYSLEKFKYRIVEKGEPNKTEIINGKKVDIFQEGNYEIEEIEPNIDGLKETWATGSLIRQGGTAAEFLSKYLIERKKEDGLKTLYKVHNMGDDGLGYRYITGPRRQDAFRGKFFSGVPSAIREGVISGEYSKEKPIPNFLYNYLQYEGDFGNCRHEGGVDIGGGKKPEMLLSSFIDYFSDENDIVLDFFGGSGTTAAVAHKMKRIYISIEQLEDHVEKMVTRQKNVIEGDSGGISKEVNWKGGGSFVYVELMEKNRGFLKSIRDAKTQTELHNIFDFMLKEAEIDFRVDLEAVKDTLYELSFEEQKKTLIKIIDKNQLYYNYSEIDDENVRDLISDGDYAFNKNFYDEGCE
;
A
#
# COMPACT_ATOMS: atom_id res chain seq x y z
N MET A 1 -45.88 21.09 -1.35
CA MET A 1 -47.30 20.86 -1.75
C MET A 1 -47.84 19.64 -0.99
N LYS A 2 -49.10 19.60 -0.53
CA LYS A 2 -49.68 18.36 0.06
C LYS A 2 -50.04 17.40 -1.07
N THR A 3 -49.41 16.22 -1.11
CA THR A 3 -49.72 15.19 -2.12
C THR A 3 -51.01 14.47 -1.73
N LYS A 4 -51.73 13.93 -2.73
CA LYS A 4 -52.95 13.12 -2.51
C LYS A 4 -52.67 11.91 -1.61
N ILE A 5 -51.49 11.29 -1.73
CA ILE A 5 -51.07 10.17 -0.90
C ILE A 5 -50.93 10.60 0.56
N ASN A 6 -50.27 11.73 0.83
CA ASN A 6 -50.06 12.14 2.22
C ASN A 6 -51.37 12.59 2.90
N GLU A 7 -52.29 13.18 2.14
CA GLU A 7 -53.63 13.48 2.65
C GLU A 7 -54.41 12.19 2.97
N ALA A 8 -54.33 11.18 2.10
CA ALA A 8 -54.95 9.88 2.33
C ALA A 8 -54.37 9.15 3.55
N ILE A 9 -53.04 9.15 3.72
CA ILE A 9 -52.38 8.58 4.92
C ILE A 9 -52.88 9.29 6.18
N LYS A 10 -52.88 10.64 6.18
CA LYS A 10 -53.34 11.41 7.34
C LYS A 10 -54.80 11.11 7.68
N GLN A 11 -55.67 11.03 6.67
CA GLN A 11 -57.09 10.68 6.86
C GLN A 11 -57.27 9.30 7.49
N VAL A 12 -56.48 8.30 7.07
CA VAL A 12 -56.55 6.95 7.65
C VAL A 12 -56.07 6.93 9.09
N LEU A 13 -54.91 7.53 9.38
CA LEU A 13 -54.34 7.52 10.73
C LEU A 13 -55.20 8.29 11.74
N GLN A 14 -55.94 9.31 11.29
CA GLN A 14 -56.87 10.07 12.13
C GLN A 14 -58.09 9.25 12.58
N GLN A 15 -58.36 8.08 11.99
CA GLN A 15 -59.45 7.18 12.40
C GLN A 15 -59.13 6.44 13.70
N PHE A 16 -57.86 6.44 14.14
CA PHE A 16 -57.38 5.72 15.32
C PHE A 16 -57.20 6.64 16.54
N ASP A 17 -58.02 7.68 16.65
CA ASP A 17 -57.98 8.67 17.73
C ASP A 17 -56.55 9.22 17.98
N GLN A 18 -56.06 9.10 19.22
CA GLN A 18 -54.72 9.54 19.63
C GLN A 18 -53.66 8.42 19.54
N LYS A 19 -53.99 7.24 18.97
CA LYS A 19 -53.03 6.10 18.87
C LYS A 19 -51.75 6.49 18.12
N TYR A 20 -51.90 7.27 17.06
CA TYR A 20 -50.79 7.69 16.19
C TYR A 20 -50.45 9.18 16.27
N PHE A 21 -51.15 9.96 17.10
CA PHE A 21 -50.92 11.39 17.25
C PHE A 21 -50.65 11.74 18.70
N ILE A 22 -49.58 12.51 18.94
CA ILE A 22 -49.29 13.14 20.22
C ILE A 22 -49.57 14.63 20.03
N GLY A 23 -50.78 15.06 20.40
CA GLY A 23 -51.27 16.40 20.06
C GLY A 23 -51.50 16.53 18.54
N GLU A 24 -50.85 17.49 17.90
CA GLU A 24 -50.90 17.65 16.42
C GLU A 24 -49.76 16.91 15.68
N VAL A 25 -48.82 16.31 16.42
CA VAL A 25 -47.62 15.68 15.87
C VAL A 25 -47.86 14.19 15.67
N LEU A 26 -47.58 13.69 14.46
CA LEU A 26 -47.66 12.27 14.14
C LEU A 26 -46.51 11.49 14.81
N ASN A 27 -46.85 10.45 15.57
CA ASN A 27 -45.90 9.49 16.11
C ASN A 27 -45.54 8.45 15.04
N LYS A 28 -44.60 8.81 14.15
CA LYS A 28 -44.12 7.94 13.06
C LYS A 28 -43.67 6.57 13.54
N ASN A 29 -42.94 6.50 14.65
CA ASN A 29 -42.41 5.25 15.19
C ASN A 29 -43.53 4.27 15.57
N LYS A 30 -44.64 4.78 16.12
CA LYS A 30 -45.79 3.94 16.46
C LYS A 30 -46.51 3.40 15.22
N VAL A 31 -46.61 4.22 14.16
CA VAL A 31 -47.17 3.77 12.88
C VAL A 31 -46.27 2.70 12.24
N ILE A 32 -44.95 2.92 12.22
CA ILE A 32 -43.98 1.95 11.71
C ILE A 32 -44.06 0.64 12.48
N GLN A 33 -44.07 0.69 13.81
CA GLN A 33 -44.18 -0.51 14.65
C GLN A 33 -45.45 -1.32 14.33
N ASP A 34 -46.59 -0.64 14.17
CA ASP A 34 -47.85 -1.31 13.88
C ASP A 34 -47.91 -1.84 12.43
N LEU A 35 -47.25 -1.18 11.47
CA LEU A 35 -47.09 -1.72 10.11
C LEU A 35 -46.16 -2.95 10.07
N ASP A 36 -45.08 -2.93 10.85
CA ASP A 36 -44.07 -3.99 10.91
C ASP A 36 -44.60 -5.24 11.63
N THR A 37 -45.45 -5.04 12.65
CA THR A 37 -46.14 -6.13 13.36
C THR A 37 -47.44 -6.57 12.70
N TYR A 38 -47.76 -6.04 11.51
CA TYR A 38 -48.97 -6.33 10.75
C TYR A 38 -50.26 -6.10 11.57
N ASP A 39 -50.35 -4.98 12.30
CA ASP A 39 -51.55 -4.58 13.05
C ASP A 39 -52.77 -4.59 12.12
N LYS A 40 -53.69 -5.51 12.44
CA LYS A 40 -54.81 -5.85 11.55
C LYS A 40 -55.71 -4.65 11.28
N GLU A 41 -56.03 -3.86 12.30
CA GLU A 41 -56.93 -2.71 12.17
C GLU A 41 -56.29 -1.62 11.30
N LEU A 42 -55.00 -1.35 11.51
CA LEU A 42 -54.24 -0.40 10.70
C LEU A 42 -54.19 -0.82 9.23
N LEU A 43 -53.86 -2.09 8.94
CA LEU A 43 -53.79 -2.59 7.58
C LEU A 43 -55.15 -2.58 6.89
N GLU A 44 -56.22 -2.97 7.59
CA GLU A 44 -57.59 -2.89 7.06
C GLU A 44 -57.96 -1.45 6.69
N ALA A 45 -57.60 -0.47 7.53
CA ALA A 45 -57.89 0.93 7.24
C ALA A 45 -57.08 1.48 6.04
N PHE A 46 -55.82 1.07 5.90
CA PHE A 46 -54.99 1.42 4.73
C PHE A 46 -55.52 0.77 3.43
N ILE A 47 -55.94 -0.50 3.48
CA ILE A 47 -56.57 -1.19 2.33
C ILE A 47 -57.92 -0.55 1.98
N SER A 48 -58.66 -0.05 2.97
CA SER A 48 -59.99 0.55 2.72
C SER A 48 -59.93 1.91 2.03
N ASN A 49 -58.77 2.57 2.02
CA ASN A 49 -58.59 3.84 1.32
C ASN A 49 -58.18 3.61 -0.13
N GLU A 50 -58.97 4.06 -1.12
CA GLU A 50 -58.69 3.81 -2.54
C GLU A 50 -57.32 4.34 -3.02
N THR A 51 -56.88 5.49 -2.50
CA THR A 51 -55.59 6.06 -2.87
C THR A 51 -54.45 5.22 -2.33
N LEU A 52 -54.55 4.76 -1.08
CA LEU A 52 -53.49 3.92 -0.50
C LEU A 52 -53.53 2.50 -1.06
N LYS A 53 -54.72 1.93 -1.27
CA LYS A 53 -54.91 0.64 -1.91
C LYS A 53 -54.27 0.60 -3.30
N SER A 54 -54.55 1.58 -4.15
CA SER A 54 -54.01 1.61 -5.52
C SER A 54 -52.49 1.82 -5.59
N ASN A 55 -51.86 2.37 -4.56
CA ASN A 55 -50.42 2.69 -4.55
C ASN A 55 -49.56 1.72 -3.72
N PHE A 56 -50.15 1.07 -2.72
CA PHE A 56 -49.43 0.26 -1.73
C PHE A 56 -49.95 -1.16 -1.59
N THR A 57 -50.78 -1.65 -2.53
CA THR A 57 -51.18 -3.06 -2.57
C THR A 57 -50.85 -3.71 -3.90
N ILE A 58 -50.72 -5.03 -3.89
CA ILE A 58 -50.60 -5.87 -5.07
C ILE A 58 -51.67 -6.96 -5.03
N ASP A 59 -52.18 -7.35 -6.19
CA ASP A 59 -53.06 -8.52 -6.34
C ASP A 59 -52.21 -9.75 -6.68
N ILE A 60 -52.32 -10.78 -5.85
CA ILE A 60 -51.73 -12.10 -6.13
C ILE A 60 -52.85 -13.14 -6.05
N ALA A 61 -53.16 -13.73 -7.20
CA ALA A 61 -54.18 -14.78 -7.34
C ALA A 61 -55.55 -14.39 -6.72
N GLY A 62 -55.96 -13.12 -6.87
CA GLY A 62 -57.21 -12.60 -6.34
C GLY A 62 -57.17 -12.19 -4.87
N ASN A 63 -56.00 -12.23 -4.23
CA ASN A 63 -55.79 -11.76 -2.86
C ASN A 63 -55.03 -10.43 -2.88
N ILE A 64 -55.55 -9.45 -2.15
CA ILE A 64 -54.91 -8.14 -1.99
C ILE A 64 -53.85 -8.25 -0.88
N ILE A 65 -52.60 -7.97 -1.23
CA ILE A 65 -51.47 -7.97 -0.30
C ILE A 65 -50.99 -6.53 -0.12
N MET A 66 -50.92 -6.07 1.13
CA MET A 66 -50.36 -4.76 1.48
C MET A 66 -48.83 -4.79 1.45
N GLN A 67 -48.23 -3.83 0.76
CA GLN A 67 -46.78 -3.63 0.70
C GLN A 67 -46.33 -2.77 1.88
N THR A 68 -46.34 -3.34 3.09
CA THR A 68 -46.02 -2.63 4.34
C THR A 68 -44.62 -2.01 4.33
N ASN A 69 -43.64 -2.66 3.68
CA ASN A 69 -42.30 -2.13 3.48
C ASN A 69 -42.29 -0.76 2.79
N LYS A 70 -43.08 -0.57 1.72
CA LYS A 70 -43.17 0.73 1.02
C LYS A 70 -43.81 1.83 1.87
N LEU A 71 -44.73 1.44 2.76
CA LEU A 71 -45.35 2.38 3.71
C LEU A 71 -44.37 2.77 4.82
N ILE A 72 -43.60 1.82 5.34
CA ILE A 72 -42.57 2.06 6.34
C ILE A 72 -41.50 3.01 5.79
N GLU A 73 -40.99 2.74 4.58
CA GLU A 73 -40.03 3.61 3.87
C GLU A 73 -40.54 5.07 3.77
N LEU A 74 -41.85 5.25 3.58
CA LEU A 74 -42.48 6.58 3.51
C LEU A 74 -42.44 7.30 4.86
N PHE A 75 -42.59 6.60 5.99
CA PHE A 75 -42.54 7.21 7.31
C PHE A 75 -41.10 7.48 7.79
N GLU A 76 -40.13 6.69 7.34
CA GLU A 76 -38.71 6.82 7.66
C GLU A 76 -38.01 8.02 6.98
N ALA A 77 -38.59 8.57 5.91
CA ALA A 77 -38.03 9.76 5.26
C ALA A 77 -38.09 11.00 6.19
N ASP A 78 -36.92 11.61 6.45
CA ASP A 78 -36.74 12.69 7.43
C ASP A 78 -37.52 13.97 7.08
N GLU A 79 -37.57 14.39 5.81
CA GLU A 79 -38.24 15.64 5.39
C GLU A 79 -38.96 15.52 4.04
N TYR A 80 -39.98 14.65 3.95
CA TYR A 80 -40.79 14.49 2.72
C TYR A 80 -41.78 15.62 2.39
N TRP A 81 -41.63 16.81 2.98
CA TRP A 81 -42.57 17.92 2.73
C TRP A 81 -41.97 19.15 2.04
N GLN A 82 -40.68 19.11 1.68
CA GLN A 82 -40.04 20.13 0.86
C GLN A 82 -39.32 19.50 -0.34
N ASP A 83 -39.49 20.12 -1.51
CA ASP A 83 -39.26 19.54 -2.84
C ASP A 83 -37.77 19.32 -3.21
N SER A 84 -37.03 18.49 -2.47
CA SER A 84 -35.68 18.04 -2.87
C SER A 84 -35.35 16.67 -2.29
N TYR A 85 -35.32 15.63 -3.15
CA TYR A 85 -35.12 14.25 -2.70
C TYR A 85 -33.81 13.64 -3.21
N THR A 86 -32.76 13.81 -2.43
CA THR A 86 -31.77 12.75 -2.27
C THR A 86 -31.84 12.24 -0.84
N LYS A 87 -31.93 10.92 -0.65
CA LYS A 87 -31.82 10.26 0.67
C LYS A 87 -30.41 10.33 1.28
N TYR A 88 -29.44 10.88 0.54
CA TYR A 88 -28.01 10.81 0.86
C TYR A 88 -27.40 12.19 1.15
N SER A 89 -28.10 13.06 1.89
CA SER A 89 -27.67 14.45 2.08
C SER A 89 -26.40 14.65 2.92
N LYS A 90 -25.92 13.61 3.63
CA LYS A 90 -24.83 13.71 4.61
C LYS A 90 -23.71 12.66 4.50
N LYS A 91 -23.78 11.73 3.53
CA LYS A 91 -22.75 10.70 3.29
C LYS A 91 -22.45 10.62 1.79
N ILE A 92 -21.18 10.54 1.43
CA ILE A 92 -20.71 10.19 0.08
C ILE A 92 -20.27 8.72 0.16
N GLY A 93 -20.83 7.87 -0.70
CA GLY A 93 -20.54 6.45 -0.70
C GLY A 93 -21.27 5.72 -1.82
N LEU A 94 -20.82 4.52 -2.11
CA LEU A 94 -21.53 3.62 -3.02
C LEU A 94 -22.77 3.08 -2.31
N ALA A 95 -23.86 2.91 -3.05
CA ALA A 95 -25.13 2.43 -2.51
C ALA A 95 -25.74 1.37 -3.42
N ALA A 96 -26.26 0.31 -2.81
CA ALA A 96 -27.02 -0.73 -3.48
C ALA A 96 -28.40 -0.82 -2.83
N GLY A 97 -29.45 -0.85 -3.65
CA GLY A 97 -30.82 -1.10 -3.20
C GLY A 97 -31.44 -0.10 -2.21
N GLY A 98 -30.78 0.99 -1.81
CA GLY A 98 -31.30 1.69 -0.64
C GLY A 98 -30.25 2.31 0.25
N LYS A 99 -29.28 1.47 0.58
CA LYS A 99 -28.40 1.60 1.73
C LYS A 99 -26.99 1.87 1.26
N PHE A 100 -26.20 2.56 2.07
CA PHE A 100 -24.77 2.61 1.81
C PHE A 100 -24.18 1.21 1.94
N ILE A 101 -23.16 0.95 1.14
CA ILE A 101 -22.46 -0.33 1.12
C ILE A 101 -21.82 -0.64 2.50
N ASP A 102 -21.50 0.37 3.32
CA ASP A 102 -21.00 0.20 4.70
C ASP A 102 -22.09 -0.24 5.71
N GLU A 103 -23.37 -0.01 5.40
CA GLU A 103 -24.53 -0.37 6.24
C GLU A 103 -25.15 -1.72 5.82
N SER A 104 -24.59 -2.36 4.80
CA SER A 104 -24.97 -3.68 4.33
C SER A 104 -23.83 -4.64 4.54
N THR A 105 -23.99 -5.61 5.45
CA THR A 105 -23.03 -6.71 5.63
C THR A 105 -22.87 -7.58 4.37
N ASP A 106 -23.80 -7.44 3.43
CA ASP A 106 -23.91 -8.30 2.24
C ASP A 106 -23.15 -7.78 1.01
N VAL A 107 -22.39 -6.69 1.13
CA VAL A 107 -21.68 -6.11 -0.01
C VAL A 107 -20.19 -6.26 0.17
N VAL A 108 -19.67 -7.28 -0.50
CA VAL A 108 -18.24 -7.55 -0.62
C VAL A 108 -17.74 -6.91 -1.92
N LEU A 109 -16.49 -6.44 -1.95
CA LEU A 109 -15.81 -6.28 -3.23
C LEU A 109 -15.59 -7.68 -3.80
N ASP A 110 -16.53 -8.13 -4.61
CA ASP A 110 -16.47 -9.43 -5.25
C ASP A 110 -15.91 -9.27 -6.68
N PHE A 111 -14.90 -10.05 -7.00
CA PHE A 111 -14.31 -10.11 -8.33
C PHE A 111 -14.16 -11.58 -8.73
N PRO A 112 -14.24 -11.91 -10.03
CA PRO A 112 -14.13 -13.29 -10.48
C PRO A 112 -12.88 -13.98 -9.92
N TYR A 113 -13.05 -15.21 -9.42
CA TYR A 113 -11.98 -16.06 -8.89
C TYR A 113 -11.31 -15.55 -7.60
N LYS A 114 -11.96 -14.66 -6.85
CA LYS A 114 -11.45 -14.18 -5.56
C LYS A 114 -11.30 -15.29 -4.52
N ASP A 115 -12.17 -16.28 -4.57
CA ASP A 115 -12.23 -17.48 -3.72
C ASP A 115 -11.36 -18.62 -4.26
N THR A 116 -10.26 -18.28 -4.92
CA THR A 116 -9.41 -19.26 -5.59
C THR A 116 -7.93 -19.01 -5.35
N VAL A 117 -7.15 -20.08 -5.53
CA VAL A 117 -5.69 -20.05 -5.56
C VAL A 117 -5.22 -20.37 -6.97
N LEU A 118 -4.28 -19.56 -7.47
CA LEU A 118 -3.63 -19.82 -8.76
C LEU A 118 -2.62 -20.96 -8.65
N LYS A 119 -2.69 -21.94 -9.57
CA LYS A 119 -1.64 -22.97 -9.67
C LYS A 119 -0.27 -22.33 -9.94
N ALA A 120 0.80 -23.03 -9.58
CA ALA A 120 2.17 -22.52 -9.59
C ALA A 120 2.76 -22.17 -10.99
N SER A 121 2.09 -22.50 -12.09
CA SER A 121 2.55 -22.26 -13.46
C SER A 121 2.19 -20.85 -13.92
N MET A 122 3.07 -19.85 -13.69
CA MET A 122 2.75 -18.43 -13.95
C MET A 122 3.88 -17.62 -14.60
N SER A 123 5.07 -18.19 -14.75
CA SER A 123 6.14 -17.56 -15.52
C SER A 123 5.97 -17.86 -17.02
N LYS A 124 6.59 -17.06 -17.89
CA LYS A 124 6.75 -17.48 -19.29
C LYS A 124 7.56 -18.76 -19.42
N GLU A 125 8.25 -19.23 -18.36
CA GLU A 125 8.93 -20.53 -18.28
C GLU A 125 7.97 -21.68 -17.91
N ASP A 126 6.72 -21.39 -17.53
CA ASP A 126 5.71 -22.40 -17.20
C ASP A 126 4.51 -22.44 -18.17
N THR A 127 4.30 -21.39 -18.98
CA THR A 127 3.26 -21.29 -20.03
C THR A 127 3.81 -21.25 -21.47
N ASP A 128 3.07 -21.76 -22.46
CA ASP A 128 3.51 -21.72 -23.87
C ASP A 128 3.62 -20.27 -24.40
N LYS A 129 4.54 -20.02 -25.36
CA LYS A 129 4.90 -18.70 -25.90
C LYS A 129 3.76 -18.04 -26.67
N ASP A 130 2.91 -18.83 -27.33
CA ASP A 130 1.77 -18.34 -28.12
C ASP A 130 0.43 -18.45 -27.38
N ASP A 131 0.45 -18.93 -26.13
CA ASP A 131 -0.74 -19.05 -25.30
C ASP A 131 -1.03 -17.69 -24.64
N LEU A 132 -1.67 -16.81 -25.41
CA LEU A 132 -2.01 -15.45 -24.97
C LEU A 132 -3.11 -15.41 -23.90
N GLN A 133 -3.66 -16.56 -23.55
CA GLN A 133 -4.56 -16.81 -22.42
C GLN A 133 -4.34 -18.26 -21.95
N PRO A 134 -3.33 -18.55 -21.12
CA PRO A 134 -3.22 -19.87 -20.51
C PRO A 134 -4.56 -20.19 -19.85
N ASP A 135 -5.16 -21.34 -20.14
CA ASP A 135 -6.35 -21.87 -19.45
C ASP A 135 -6.14 -21.62 -17.94
N GLU A 136 -6.75 -20.55 -17.40
CA GLU A 136 -6.35 -19.94 -16.13
C GLU A 136 -6.72 -20.94 -15.02
N PRO A 137 -5.78 -21.72 -14.48
CA PRO A 137 -6.12 -22.88 -13.68
C PRO A 137 -6.24 -22.39 -12.24
N PHE A 138 -7.45 -21.97 -11.89
CA PHE A 138 -7.82 -21.62 -10.53
C PHE A 138 -8.26 -22.88 -9.78
N LEU A 139 -7.82 -23.01 -8.53
CA LEU A 139 -8.36 -23.98 -7.59
C LEU A 139 -9.30 -23.24 -6.65
N ASN A 140 -10.58 -23.61 -6.61
CA ASN A 140 -11.52 -23.02 -5.67
C ASN A 140 -11.18 -23.45 -4.24
N GLU A 141 -11.12 -22.48 -3.31
CA GLU A 141 -10.69 -22.68 -1.93
C GLU A 141 -11.53 -23.71 -1.16
N LEU A 142 -12.80 -23.89 -1.53
CA LEU A 142 -13.70 -24.85 -0.89
C LEU A 142 -13.73 -26.20 -1.61
N LEU A 143 -13.85 -26.18 -2.94
CA LEU A 143 -14.03 -27.40 -3.74
C LEU A 143 -12.73 -28.18 -3.95
N ALA A 144 -11.58 -27.50 -3.96
CA ALA A 144 -10.28 -28.07 -4.25
C ALA A 144 -9.29 -27.89 -3.08
N LYS A 145 -9.82 -27.97 -1.85
CA LYS A 145 -9.05 -27.69 -0.63
C LYS A 145 -7.87 -28.64 -0.48
N GLU A 146 -8.06 -29.93 -0.73
CA GLU A 146 -6.99 -30.93 -0.60
C GLU A 146 -5.84 -30.64 -1.59
N GLU A 147 -6.17 -30.26 -2.83
CA GLU A 147 -5.18 -29.89 -3.84
C GLU A 147 -4.44 -28.60 -3.47
N ILE A 148 -5.14 -27.63 -2.86
CA ILE A 148 -4.52 -26.40 -2.35
C ILE A 148 -3.59 -26.71 -1.19
N ASP A 149 -4.00 -27.55 -0.24
CA ASP A 149 -3.18 -27.94 0.91
C ASP A 149 -1.88 -28.61 0.43
N VAL A 150 -1.96 -29.51 -0.55
CA VAL A 150 -0.79 -30.14 -1.20
C VAL A 150 0.07 -29.13 -1.96
N LEU A 151 -0.56 -28.22 -2.72
CA LEU A 151 0.14 -27.16 -3.46
C LEU A 151 0.91 -26.24 -2.52
N LEU A 152 0.33 -25.88 -1.37
CA LEU A 152 0.86 -24.89 -0.44
C LEU A 152 1.71 -25.49 0.69
N ASP A 153 1.92 -26.81 0.70
CA ASP A 153 2.83 -27.46 1.65
C ASP A 153 4.28 -26.94 1.47
N LYS A 154 5.10 -27.05 2.52
CA LYS A 154 6.52 -26.68 2.44
C LYS A 154 7.25 -27.59 1.44
N LYS A 155 8.18 -27.02 0.69
CA LYS A 155 8.87 -27.72 -0.41
C LYS A 155 10.24 -28.23 0.00
N ILE A 156 10.73 -29.27 -0.64
CA ILE A 156 12.12 -29.70 -0.45
C ILE A 156 13.06 -28.64 -1.02
N ILE A 157 14.12 -28.32 -0.29
CA ILE A 157 15.15 -27.35 -0.64
C ILE A 157 16.40 -28.10 -1.11
N VAL A 158 17.02 -27.69 -2.22
CA VAL A 158 18.24 -28.34 -2.76
C VAL A 158 19.27 -27.30 -3.18
N ASN A 159 20.47 -27.77 -3.55
CA ASN A 159 21.59 -26.93 -4.00
C ASN A 159 22.00 -25.89 -2.95
N ALA A 160 21.94 -26.26 -1.67
CA ALA A 160 22.25 -25.36 -0.57
C ALA A 160 23.74 -24.97 -0.56
N LYS A 161 24.02 -23.70 -0.87
CA LYS A 161 25.38 -23.18 -1.01
C LYS A 161 25.57 -21.85 -0.31
N ARG A 162 26.68 -21.68 0.41
CA ARG A 162 27.08 -20.41 1.00
C ARG A 162 28.06 -19.70 0.09
N TYR A 163 27.78 -18.42 -0.16
CA TYR A 163 28.65 -17.51 -0.88
C TYR A 163 29.24 -16.52 0.13
N SER A 164 30.57 -16.48 0.25
CA SER A 164 31.30 -15.58 1.16
C SER A 164 32.54 -15.00 0.47
N GLN A 165 33.32 -14.20 1.20
CA GLN A 165 34.63 -13.74 0.71
C GLN A 165 35.65 -14.87 0.53
N GLU A 166 35.45 -16.00 1.22
CA GLU A 166 36.35 -17.15 1.19
C GLU A 166 36.07 -18.09 0.01
N GLY A 167 34.88 -17.99 -0.59
CA GLY A 167 34.49 -18.76 -1.76
C GLY A 167 33.03 -19.20 -1.73
N ILE A 168 32.76 -20.29 -2.45
CA ILE A 168 31.46 -20.95 -2.50
C ILE A 168 31.64 -22.34 -1.90
N GLU A 169 30.80 -22.70 -0.94
CA GLU A 169 30.81 -24.01 -0.30
C GLU A 169 29.39 -24.58 -0.19
N ASP A 170 29.25 -25.91 -0.27
CA ASP A 170 27.99 -26.57 0.03
C ASP A 170 27.73 -26.50 1.55
N VAL A 171 26.48 -26.26 1.94
CA VAL A 171 26.10 -26.14 3.35
C VAL A 171 24.96 -27.08 3.71
N ASN A 172 25.07 -27.70 4.87
CA ASN A 172 24.05 -28.57 5.46
C ASN A 172 23.40 -27.96 6.72
N HIS A 173 23.73 -26.72 7.04
CA HIS A 173 23.26 -26.01 8.22
C HIS A 173 22.97 -24.53 7.86
N PHE A 174 21.84 -24.02 8.35
CA PHE A 174 21.35 -22.67 8.11
C PHE A 174 21.10 -21.95 9.45
N ASN A 175 21.78 -20.83 9.65
CA ASN A 175 21.66 -20.02 10.86
C ASN A 175 20.55 -18.97 10.72
N LYS A 176 19.99 -18.52 11.84
CA LYS A 176 18.96 -17.46 11.86
C LYS A 176 19.44 -16.10 11.29
N ASP A 177 20.74 -15.84 11.37
CA ASP A 177 21.36 -14.58 10.93
C ASP A 177 21.88 -14.66 9.48
N ASP A 178 21.66 -15.80 8.80
CA ASP A 178 22.04 -15.97 7.41
C ASP A 178 21.10 -15.21 6.47
N ASN A 179 21.70 -14.51 5.50
CA ASN A 179 20.96 -13.99 4.35
C ASN A 179 20.58 -15.14 3.42
N LEU A 180 19.40 -15.06 2.80
CA LEU A 180 18.83 -16.15 2.02
C LEU A 180 18.38 -15.69 0.64
N ILE A 181 18.80 -16.41 -0.39
CA ILE A 181 18.28 -16.31 -1.76
C ILE A 181 17.65 -17.63 -2.13
N ILE A 182 16.38 -17.59 -2.53
CA ILE A 182 15.63 -18.78 -2.95
C ILE A 182 15.30 -18.66 -4.44
N LYS A 183 15.71 -19.65 -5.21
CA LYS A 183 15.20 -19.86 -6.57
C LYS A 183 13.96 -20.74 -6.54
N GLY A 184 12.84 -20.20 -7.01
CA GLY A 184 11.59 -20.96 -7.13
C GLY A 184 10.36 -20.08 -7.20
N ASN A 185 9.19 -20.69 -7.40
CA ASN A 185 7.92 -19.97 -7.41
C ASN A 185 7.71 -19.25 -6.07
N ASN A 186 7.48 -17.94 -6.14
CA ASN A 186 7.43 -17.10 -4.95
C ASN A 186 6.28 -17.42 -3.98
N LEU A 187 5.11 -17.89 -4.45
CA LEU A 187 4.04 -18.29 -3.53
C LEU A 187 4.47 -19.53 -2.73
N LEU A 188 5.04 -20.53 -3.40
CA LEU A 188 5.49 -21.77 -2.78
C LEU A 188 6.68 -21.55 -1.84
N ALA A 189 7.60 -20.66 -2.21
CA ALA A 189 8.70 -20.24 -1.38
C ALA A 189 8.22 -19.47 -0.13
N LEU A 190 7.23 -18.59 -0.25
CA LEU A 190 6.62 -17.90 0.90
C LEU A 190 6.00 -18.90 1.90
N HIS A 191 5.29 -19.92 1.41
CA HIS A 191 4.76 -21.00 2.26
C HIS A 191 5.86 -21.82 2.91
N THR A 192 6.94 -22.12 2.16
CA THR A 192 8.14 -22.80 2.67
C THR A 192 8.82 -22.02 3.81
N LEU A 193 8.77 -20.68 3.77
CA LEU A 193 9.34 -19.82 4.82
C LEU A 193 8.45 -19.68 6.07
N LYS A 194 7.16 -20.01 5.97
CA LYS A 194 6.14 -19.65 6.97
C LYS A 194 6.48 -20.14 8.38
N GLU A 195 6.86 -21.42 8.50
CA GLU A 195 7.19 -22.03 9.80
C GLU A 195 8.35 -21.33 10.51
N LYS A 196 9.37 -20.91 9.76
CA LYS A 196 10.59 -20.32 10.32
C LYS A 196 10.47 -18.82 10.58
N TYR A 197 9.73 -18.09 9.75
CA TYR A 197 9.72 -16.61 9.70
C TYR A 197 8.38 -15.95 10.01
N ALA A 198 7.32 -16.71 10.30
CA ALA A 198 6.04 -16.13 10.74
C ALA A 198 6.24 -15.14 11.91
N GLY A 199 5.71 -13.93 11.78
CA GLY A 199 5.83 -12.89 12.80
C GLY A 199 7.21 -12.25 12.96
N LYS A 200 8.18 -12.51 12.06
CA LYS A 200 9.58 -12.06 12.24
C LYS A 200 10.04 -11.02 11.21
N VAL A 201 9.37 -10.90 10.06
CA VAL A 201 9.81 -10.00 9.00
C VAL A 201 9.50 -8.55 9.36
N LYS A 202 10.49 -7.66 9.31
CA LYS A 202 10.30 -6.24 9.64
C LYS A 202 9.76 -5.47 8.45
N LEU A 203 10.39 -5.65 7.29
CA LEU A 203 10.07 -4.90 6.08
C LEU A 203 9.88 -5.86 4.92
N ILE A 204 8.75 -5.75 4.25
CA ILE A 204 8.52 -6.37 2.94
C ILE A 204 8.46 -5.24 1.93
N TYR A 205 9.37 -5.23 0.97
CA TYR A 205 9.30 -4.34 -0.18
C TYR A 205 9.16 -5.19 -1.43
N ILE A 206 8.16 -4.88 -2.25
CA ILE A 206 7.92 -5.60 -3.50
C ILE A 206 7.61 -4.68 -4.67
N ASP A 207 8.12 -5.07 -5.83
CA ASP A 207 7.84 -4.47 -7.14
C ASP A 207 7.24 -5.52 -8.09
N PRO A 208 5.94 -5.84 -7.96
CA PRO A 208 5.30 -6.86 -8.79
C PRO A 208 5.22 -6.43 -10.27
N PRO A 209 5.05 -7.37 -11.22
CA PRO A 209 4.77 -7.02 -12.62
C PRO A 209 3.45 -6.22 -12.73
N TYR A 210 3.41 -5.14 -13.51
CA TYR A 210 2.28 -4.18 -13.53
C TYR A 210 1.17 -4.47 -14.56
N ASN A 211 1.13 -5.66 -15.15
CA ASN A 211 0.13 -6.04 -16.14
C ASN A 211 0.00 -5.02 -17.31
N THR A 212 1.14 -4.54 -17.82
CA THR A 212 1.19 -3.42 -18.77
C THR A 212 0.89 -3.82 -20.22
N GLY A 213 0.86 -5.12 -20.51
CA GLY A 213 0.70 -5.70 -21.84
C GLY A 213 1.94 -5.58 -22.73
N LYS A 214 3.10 -5.17 -22.18
CA LYS A 214 4.35 -5.00 -22.93
C LYS A 214 5.29 -6.19 -22.70
N ASP A 215 5.86 -6.69 -23.79
CA ASP A 215 6.66 -7.93 -23.85
C ASP A 215 8.04 -7.86 -23.17
N SER A 216 8.33 -6.81 -22.42
CA SER A 216 9.68 -6.54 -21.90
C SER A 216 10.07 -7.36 -20.66
N PHE A 217 9.15 -8.09 -20.03
CA PHE A 217 9.44 -8.98 -18.88
C PHE A 217 9.06 -10.44 -19.17
N LYS A 218 9.81 -11.38 -18.58
CA LYS A 218 9.58 -12.83 -18.66
C LYS A 218 8.50 -13.34 -17.68
N TYR A 219 7.95 -12.48 -16.82
CA TYR A 219 6.69 -12.74 -16.13
C TYR A 219 5.52 -12.53 -17.10
N ASN A 220 4.39 -13.22 -16.88
CA ASN A 220 3.19 -12.96 -17.66
C ASN A 220 2.69 -11.53 -17.33
N ASP A 221 2.77 -10.62 -18.30
CA ASP A 221 2.34 -9.21 -18.17
C ASP A 221 1.02 -8.96 -18.93
N ARG A 222 0.28 -10.03 -19.25
CA ARG A 222 -1.02 -10.04 -19.96
C ARG A 222 -2.11 -10.75 -19.16
N PHE A 223 -2.09 -10.65 -17.84
CA PHE A 223 -3.17 -11.17 -17.01
C PHE A 223 -4.47 -10.41 -17.29
N ASN A 224 -5.62 -11.10 -17.18
CA ASN A 224 -6.83 -10.37 -16.84
C ASN A 224 -6.61 -9.70 -15.46
N ARG A 225 -7.20 -8.51 -15.25
CA ARG A 225 -7.06 -7.79 -13.98
C ARG A 225 -7.45 -8.65 -12.79
N SER A 226 -8.51 -9.46 -12.91
CA SER A 226 -8.93 -10.41 -11.86
C SER A 226 -7.82 -11.40 -11.51
N THR A 227 -7.19 -12.00 -12.51
CA THR A 227 -6.10 -12.97 -12.35
C THR A 227 -4.89 -12.35 -11.67
N TRP A 228 -4.53 -11.12 -12.05
CA TRP A 228 -3.46 -10.38 -11.38
C TRP A 228 -3.79 -10.06 -9.92
N LEU A 229 -5.03 -9.68 -9.63
CA LEU A 229 -5.48 -9.41 -8.25
C LEU A 229 -5.47 -10.69 -7.41
N THR A 230 -5.93 -11.83 -7.93
CA THR A 230 -5.82 -13.14 -7.24
C THR A 230 -4.35 -13.52 -7.03
N PHE A 231 -3.49 -13.31 -8.03
CA PHE A 231 -2.05 -13.55 -7.93
C PHE A 231 -1.41 -12.74 -6.79
N MET A 232 -1.77 -11.46 -6.68
CA MET A 232 -1.31 -10.60 -5.59
C MET A 232 -1.93 -10.98 -4.24
N LYS A 233 -3.24 -11.26 -4.19
CA LYS A 233 -3.99 -11.65 -2.98
C LYS A 233 -3.29 -12.80 -2.27
N ASN A 234 -3.11 -13.92 -2.96
CA ASN A 234 -2.56 -15.14 -2.36
C ASN A 234 -1.15 -14.90 -1.76
N ARG A 235 -0.36 -13.99 -2.32
CA ARG A 235 0.99 -13.65 -1.82
C ARG A 235 0.95 -12.69 -0.64
N ILE A 236 0.10 -11.66 -0.73
CA ILE A 236 -0.04 -10.66 0.33
C ILE A 236 -0.62 -11.29 1.60
N GLU A 237 -1.52 -12.27 1.48
CA GLU A 237 -2.05 -13.05 2.60
C GLU A 237 -0.93 -13.73 3.39
N VAL A 238 -0.02 -14.44 2.70
CA VAL A 238 1.13 -15.09 3.37
C VAL A 238 2.15 -14.06 3.86
N ALA A 239 2.40 -12.99 3.09
CA ALA A 239 3.29 -11.91 3.50
C ALA A 239 2.85 -11.25 4.80
N ARG A 240 1.53 -11.06 5.01
CA ARG A 240 0.95 -10.55 6.25
C ARG A 240 1.24 -11.45 7.45
N ASP A 241 1.22 -12.77 7.27
CA ASP A 241 1.56 -13.73 8.32
C ASP A 241 3.06 -13.65 8.69
N LEU A 242 3.93 -13.44 7.70
CA LEU A 242 5.38 -13.31 7.89
C LEU A 242 5.80 -12.02 8.61
N LEU A 243 5.06 -10.93 8.43
CA LEU A 243 5.34 -9.66 9.09
C LEU A 243 5.30 -9.77 10.62
N SER A 244 6.26 -9.15 11.29
CA SER A 244 6.19 -8.81 12.71
C SER A 244 5.08 -7.81 12.99
N ASN A 245 4.59 -7.72 14.24
CA ASN A 245 3.48 -6.81 14.57
C ASN A 245 3.81 -5.34 14.24
N ASN A 246 5.05 -4.92 14.46
CA ASN A 246 5.56 -3.60 14.10
C ASN A 246 6.18 -3.55 12.68
N GLY A 247 5.89 -4.54 11.84
CA GLY A 247 6.41 -4.68 10.50
C GLY A 247 5.57 -3.94 9.45
N VAL A 248 6.16 -3.71 8.28
CA VAL A 248 5.57 -2.93 7.18
C VAL A 248 5.69 -3.64 5.84
N LEU A 249 4.61 -3.59 5.07
CA LEU A 249 4.54 -3.93 3.65
C LEU A 249 4.56 -2.65 2.80
N ILE A 250 5.45 -2.61 1.82
CA ILE A 250 5.52 -1.58 0.78
C ILE A 250 5.34 -2.25 -0.58
N VAL A 251 4.32 -1.82 -1.33
CA VAL A 251 4.06 -2.32 -2.69
C VAL A 251 4.12 -1.17 -3.67
N GLN A 252 5.07 -1.22 -4.59
CA GLN A 252 5.18 -0.25 -5.68
C GLN A 252 4.26 -0.65 -6.85
N ALA A 253 3.61 0.34 -7.47
CA ALA A 253 2.69 0.16 -8.58
C ALA A 253 2.67 1.37 -9.53
N ASP A 254 2.32 1.10 -10.80
CA ASP A 254 2.04 2.14 -11.78
C ASP A 254 0.64 2.78 -11.58
N ASP A 255 0.37 3.83 -12.36
CA ASP A 255 -0.89 4.56 -12.28
C ASP A 255 -2.12 3.76 -12.76
N LYS A 256 -1.93 2.66 -13.48
CA LYS A 256 -3.01 1.80 -13.98
C LYS A 256 -3.48 0.82 -12.90
N MET A 257 -2.55 0.24 -12.15
CA MET A 257 -2.84 -0.85 -11.22
C MET A 257 -2.97 -0.39 -9.76
N GLN A 258 -2.35 0.73 -9.37
CA GLN A 258 -2.30 1.18 -7.97
C GLN A 258 -3.68 1.25 -7.29
N ALA A 259 -4.73 1.73 -7.97
CA ALA A 259 -6.05 1.87 -7.34
C ALA A 259 -6.68 0.50 -7.03
N TYR A 260 -6.56 -0.47 -7.94
CA TYR A 260 -7.09 -1.82 -7.73
C TYR A 260 -6.28 -2.58 -6.68
N LEU A 261 -4.96 -2.42 -6.73
CA LEU A 261 -4.06 -2.95 -5.72
C LEU A 261 -4.36 -2.37 -4.33
N LYS A 262 -4.59 -1.06 -4.23
CA LYS A 262 -4.92 -0.37 -2.98
C LYS A 262 -6.17 -0.95 -2.33
N ILE A 263 -7.22 -1.19 -3.13
CA ILE A 263 -8.45 -1.80 -2.64
C ILE A 263 -8.20 -3.23 -2.15
N LEU A 264 -7.39 -4.02 -2.89
CA LEU A 264 -7.00 -5.37 -2.44
C LEU A 264 -6.20 -5.33 -1.14
N LEU A 265 -5.26 -4.39 -1.00
CA LEU A 265 -4.47 -4.21 0.21
C LEU A 265 -5.35 -3.81 1.39
N ASP A 266 -6.32 -2.90 1.19
CA ASP A 266 -7.30 -2.53 2.21
C ASP A 266 -8.11 -3.74 2.70
N GLU A 267 -8.40 -4.70 1.82
CA GLU A 267 -9.10 -5.92 2.20
C GLU A 267 -8.20 -6.91 2.97
N VAL A 268 -7.00 -7.18 2.46
CA VAL A 268 -6.12 -8.21 3.02
C VAL A 268 -5.41 -7.75 4.29
N MET A 269 -4.94 -6.49 4.32
CA MET A 269 -4.25 -5.91 5.47
C MET A 269 -5.23 -5.29 6.48
N GLY A 270 -6.30 -4.68 5.95
CA GLY A 270 -7.25 -3.84 6.67
C GLY A 270 -7.04 -2.34 6.35
N THR A 271 -8.12 -1.57 6.37
CA THR A 271 -8.10 -0.14 5.99
C THR A 271 -7.37 0.73 7.00
N GLU A 272 -7.40 0.33 8.27
CA GLU A 272 -6.79 1.03 9.39
C GLU A 272 -5.26 0.87 9.41
N GLN A 273 -4.74 -0.17 8.77
CA GLN A 273 -3.32 -0.46 8.60
C GLN A 273 -2.65 0.41 7.55
N PHE A 274 -3.43 1.16 6.77
CA PHE A 274 -2.88 2.06 5.76
C PHE A 274 -2.18 3.25 6.40
N GLU A 275 -0.87 3.35 6.19
CA GLU A 275 -0.05 4.43 6.76
C GLU A 275 0.03 5.63 5.80
N THR A 276 0.42 5.37 4.55
CA THR A 276 0.60 6.42 3.53
C THR A 276 0.80 5.82 2.13
N SER A 277 0.84 6.69 1.13
CA SER A 277 1.33 6.37 -0.20
C SER A 277 2.45 7.32 -0.57
N PHE A 278 3.63 6.78 -0.85
CA PHE A 278 4.72 7.55 -1.41
C PHE A 278 4.52 7.74 -2.90
N TYR A 279 4.70 8.97 -3.36
CA TYR A 279 4.71 9.32 -4.77
C TYR A 279 6.16 9.49 -5.21
N VAL A 280 6.63 8.55 -6.03
CA VAL A 280 8.03 8.46 -6.48
C VAL A 280 8.12 8.97 -7.91
N GLN A 281 8.95 9.99 -8.14
CA GLN A 281 9.19 10.46 -9.50
C GLN A 281 10.23 9.56 -10.18
N VAL A 282 9.79 8.81 -11.17
CA VAL A 282 10.62 7.82 -11.89
C VAL A 282 11.15 8.34 -13.23
N ARG A 283 10.69 9.52 -13.68
CA ARG A 283 11.12 10.16 -14.94
C ARG A 283 11.15 11.68 -14.81
N TYR A 284 12.06 12.29 -15.56
CA TYR A 284 12.11 13.74 -15.75
C TYR A 284 10.85 14.29 -16.41
N GLY A 285 10.23 15.31 -15.80
CA GLY A 285 9.03 15.97 -16.32
C GLY A 285 9.24 16.80 -17.59
N ASN A 286 10.48 17.15 -17.91
CA ASN A 286 10.84 17.88 -19.13
C ASN A 286 11.39 16.98 -20.25
N LYS A 287 11.41 15.65 -20.05
CA LYS A 287 11.96 14.71 -21.02
C LYS A 287 10.90 14.31 -22.03
N THR A 288 10.90 14.98 -23.18
CA THR A 288 10.02 14.72 -24.32
C THR A 288 10.32 13.34 -24.91
N LEU A 289 9.63 12.30 -24.45
CA LEU A 289 9.83 10.92 -24.94
C LEU A 289 8.98 10.60 -26.19
N SER A 290 7.95 11.40 -26.48
CA SER A 290 7.22 11.46 -27.75
C SER A 290 6.33 12.71 -27.72
N GLU A 291 6.36 13.55 -28.76
CA GLU A 291 5.39 14.65 -28.91
C GLU A 291 3.94 14.15 -29.05
N ASP A 292 3.75 12.83 -29.22
CA ASP A 292 2.46 12.17 -29.44
C ASP A 292 1.60 11.94 -28.18
N ASN A 293 2.12 12.16 -26.97
CA ASN A 293 1.36 11.92 -25.73
C ASN A 293 0.95 13.24 -25.06
N ASP A 294 -0.35 13.50 -24.96
CA ASP A 294 -0.91 14.68 -24.28
C ASP A 294 -0.56 14.74 -22.78
N PHE A 295 -0.32 13.58 -22.15
CA PHE A 295 0.01 13.47 -20.72
C PHE A 295 1.23 12.57 -20.49
N GLN A 296 2.32 13.15 -19.97
CA GLN A 296 3.52 12.41 -19.63
C GLN A 296 3.41 11.79 -18.24
N LYS A 297 3.44 10.45 -18.17
CA LYS A 297 3.48 9.71 -16.90
C LYS A 297 4.89 9.68 -16.33
N VAL A 298 5.07 10.30 -15.16
CA VAL A 298 6.38 10.46 -14.50
C VAL A 298 6.43 9.95 -13.06
N MET A 299 5.29 9.55 -12.50
CA MET A 299 5.18 9.09 -11.11
C MET A 299 4.81 7.61 -11.05
N GLU A 300 5.38 6.90 -10.08
CA GLU A 300 4.91 5.63 -9.55
C GLU A 300 4.51 5.81 -8.08
N ILE A 301 3.67 4.91 -7.56
CA ILE A 301 3.12 4.99 -6.21
C ILE A 301 3.60 3.78 -5.41
N CYS A 302 4.05 4.01 -4.18
CA CYS A 302 4.33 2.94 -3.21
C CYS A 302 3.33 3.03 -2.07
N HIS A 303 2.43 2.06 -1.96
CA HIS A 303 1.48 1.98 -0.84
C HIS A 303 2.17 1.33 0.37
N VAL A 304 1.95 1.92 1.56
CA VAL A 304 2.58 1.49 2.81
C VAL A 304 1.50 1.03 3.78
N TYR A 305 1.62 -0.20 4.26
CA TYR A 305 0.75 -0.81 5.25
C TYR A 305 1.57 -1.37 6.39
N SER A 306 1.24 -1.01 7.63
CA SER A 306 1.79 -1.67 8.81
C SER A 306 0.99 -2.95 9.12
N LYS A 307 1.55 -3.90 9.87
CA LYS A 307 0.75 -5.04 10.37
C LYS A 307 -0.17 -4.61 11.51
N VAL A 308 0.35 -3.82 12.45
CA VAL A 308 -0.38 -3.22 13.56
C VAL A 308 0.03 -1.75 13.68
N THR A 309 -0.85 -0.83 13.26
CA THR A 309 -0.59 0.62 13.25
C THR A 309 -0.13 1.16 14.61
N ASP A 310 -0.75 0.70 15.69
CA ASP A 310 -0.41 1.18 17.04
C ASP A 310 0.97 0.70 17.54
N GLU A 311 1.52 -0.37 16.95
CA GLU A 311 2.85 -0.88 17.29
C GLU A 311 3.94 -0.42 16.31
N PHE A 312 3.54 0.08 15.13
CA PHE A 312 4.46 0.52 14.10
C PHE A 312 4.97 1.94 14.37
N ILE A 313 6.30 2.10 14.34
CA ILE A 313 6.96 3.40 14.49
C ILE A 313 8.00 3.52 13.37
N PRO A 314 7.88 4.51 12.47
CA PRO A 314 8.91 4.77 11.48
C PRO A 314 10.10 5.51 12.07
N ASN A 315 11.27 5.26 11.53
CA ASN A 315 12.49 6.00 11.82
C ASN A 315 12.42 7.37 11.16
N LYS A 316 12.43 8.45 11.96
CA LYS A 316 12.40 9.82 11.44
C LYS A 316 13.79 10.43 11.48
N LEU A 317 14.15 11.09 10.38
CA LEU A 317 15.39 11.86 10.33
C LEU A 317 15.36 12.98 11.38
N LYS A 318 16.46 13.09 12.13
CA LYS A 318 16.69 14.18 13.06
C LYS A 318 17.24 15.38 12.29
N GLU A 319 16.66 16.55 12.51
CA GLU A 319 17.12 17.83 11.95
C GLU A 319 17.65 18.71 13.09
N GLU A 320 18.82 19.32 12.87
CA GLU A 320 19.32 20.39 13.72
C GLU A 320 18.41 21.62 13.58
N TYR A 321 18.22 22.37 14.66
CA TYR A 321 17.42 23.58 14.56
C TYR A 321 18.16 24.67 13.79
N SER A 322 17.77 24.88 12.53
CA SER A 322 18.35 25.97 11.73
C SER A 322 17.96 27.34 12.30
N LEU A 323 18.99 28.12 12.65
CA LEU A 323 18.84 29.51 13.07
C LEU A 323 18.77 30.50 11.90
N GLU A 324 18.92 30.05 10.64
CA GLU A 324 18.98 30.92 9.45
C GLU A 324 17.81 31.91 9.32
N LYS A 325 16.64 31.53 9.86
CA LYS A 325 15.43 32.36 9.82
C LYS A 325 15.39 33.43 10.92
N PHE A 326 16.21 33.32 11.96
CA PHE A 326 16.31 34.23 13.11
C PHE A 326 17.37 35.30 12.85
N LYS A 327 17.08 36.14 11.86
CA LYS A 327 18.03 37.11 11.30
C LYS A 327 17.53 38.54 11.36
N TYR A 328 16.50 38.82 12.15
CA TYR A 328 15.97 40.16 12.30
C TYR A 328 16.16 40.71 13.71
N ARG A 329 16.41 42.01 13.81
CA ARG A 329 16.35 42.76 15.06
C ARG A 329 15.46 43.98 14.87
N ILE A 330 14.58 44.23 15.84
CA ILE A 330 13.79 45.46 15.87
C ILE A 330 14.47 46.43 16.84
N VAL A 331 14.85 47.60 16.33
CA VAL A 331 15.42 48.69 17.13
C VAL A 331 14.35 49.76 17.32
N GLU A 332 13.97 50.01 18.58
CA GLU A 332 13.09 51.13 18.95
C GLU A 332 13.96 52.40 19.03
N LYS A 333 13.68 53.40 18.18
CA LYS A 333 14.49 54.64 18.09
C LYS A 333 14.07 55.72 19.09
N GLY A 334 13.00 55.48 19.83
CA GLY A 334 12.44 56.39 20.84
C GLY A 334 11.23 55.76 21.53
N GLU A 335 10.57 56.54 22.38
CA GLU A 335 9.32 56.15 23.02
C GLU A 335 8.20 55.89 22.00
N PRO A 336 7.24 55.00 22.28
CA PRO A 336 6.11 54.78 21.40
C PRO A 336 5.30 56.05 21.19
N ASN A 337 4.81 56.26 19.98
CA ASN A 337 3.93 57.39 19.65
C ASN A 337 2.62 57.33 20.44
N LYS A 338 2.16 56.12 20.73
CA LYS A 338 0.93 55.86 21.48
C LYS A 338 1.05 54.51 22.18
N THR A 339 0.47 54.38 23.37
CA THR A 339 0.30 53.09 24.06
C THR A 339 -1.17 52.92 24.39
N GLU A 340 -1.75 51.79 24.00
CA GLU A 340 -3.17 51.48 24.24
C GLU A 340 -3.39 50.08 24.79
N ILE A 341 -4.56 49.86 25.39
CA ILE A 341 -5.05 48.52 25.73
C ILE A 341 -5.97 48.06 24.61
N ILE A 342 -5.52 47.08 23.81
CA ILE A 342 -6.29 46.50 22.71
C ILE A 342 -6.57 45.04 23.05
N ASN A 343 -7.85 44.69 23.15
CA ASN A 343 -8.31 43.35 23.54
C ASN A 343 -7.59 42.81 24.80
N GLY A 344 -7.52 43.64 25.84
CA GLY A 344 -6.90 43.27 27.13
C GLY A 344 -5.37 43.16 27.13
N LYS A 345 -4.68 43.48 26.03
CA LYS A 345 -3.21 43.50 25.95
C LYS A 345 -2.70 44.93 25.81
N LYS A 346 -1.59 45.24 26.48
CA LYS A 346 -0.84 46.49 26.25
C LYS A 346 -0.20 46.43 24.85
N VAL A 347 -0.43 47.47 24.05
CA VAL A 347 0.12 47.62 22.70
C VAL A 347 0.83 48.96 22.61
N ASP A 348 2.14 48.92 22.42
CA ASP A 348 2.93 50.11 22.10
C ASP A 348 2.98 50.30 20.58
N ILE A 349 2.70 51.50 20.10
CA ILE A 349 2.48 51.84 18.69
C ILE A 349 3.58 52.80 18.23
N PHE A 350 4.37 52.39 17.26
CA PHE A 350 5.48 53.16 16.68
C PHE A 350 5.17 53.51 15.23
N GLN A 351 5.27 54.79 14.89
CA GLN A 351 5.12 55.29 13.52
C GLN A 351 6.44 55.14 12.73
N GLU A 352 6.35 55.24 11.40
CA GLU A 352 7.51 55.23 10.51
C GLU A 352 8.54 56.28 10.96
N GLY A 353 9.79 55.87 11.14
CA GLY A 353 10.89 56.71 11.65
C GLY A 353 11.25 56.46 13.13
N ASN A 354 10.32 55.96 13.95
CA ASN A 354 10.55 55.66 15.38
C ASN A 354 10.99 54.22 15.66
N TYR A 355 11.15 53.41 14.61
CA TYR A 355 11.68 52.06 14.70
C TYR A 355 12.53 51.73 13.47
N GLU A 356 13.36 50.70 13.58
CA GLU A 356 14.10 50.11 12.47
C GLU A 356 14.05 48.58 12.54
N ILE A 357 13.94 47.95 11.37
CA ILE A 357 14.01 46.49 11.23
C ILE A 357 15.31 46.20 10.52
N GLU A 358 16.26 45.66 11.26
CA GLU A 358 17.60 45.35 10.77
C GLU A 358 17.69 43.86 10.45
N GLU A 359 18.35 43.52 9.34
CA GLU A 359 18.81 42.17 9.09
C GLU A 359 20.20 42.01 9.71
N ILE A 360 20.36 40.99 10.54
CA ILE A 360 21.58 40.68 11.30
C ILE A 360 22.04 39.27 10.96
N GLU A 361 23.29 38.93 11.30
CA GLU A 361 23.76 37.54 11.20
C GLU A 361 22.85 36.61 12.03
N PRO A 362 22.38 35.48 11.46
CA PRO A 362 21.44 34.60 12.12
C PRO A 362 21.96 34.09 13.47
N ASN A 363 21.19 34.24 14.54
CA ASN A 363 21.59 33.79 15.88
C ASN A 363 20.39 33.55 16.80
N ILE A 364 20.65 33.02 17.99
CA ILE A 364 19.63 32.60 18.97
C ILE A 364 18.76 33.77 19.49
N ASP A 365 19.30 35.00 19.48
CA ASP A 365 18.61 36.22 19.91
C ASP A 365 17.91 36.93 18.76
N GLY A 366 18.14 36.48 17.53
CA GLY A 366 17.47 37.01 16.35
C GLY A 366 15.98 36.69 16.35
N LEU A 367 15.24 37.50 15.62
CA LEU A 367 13.81 37.34 15.38
C LEU A 367 13.58 36.75 13.99
N LYS A 368 12.56 35.90 13.90
CA LYS A 368 12.04 35.34 12.66
C LYS A 368 10.83 36.13 12.18
N GLU A 369 10.90 36.61 10.95
CA GLU A 369 9.77 37.23 10.25
C GLU A 369 8.78 36.14 9.76
N THR A 370 7.49 36.29 10.07
CA THR A 370 6.44 35.37 9.64
C THR A 370 5.24 36.13 9.05
N TRP A 371 4.75 35.67 7.90
CA TRP A 371 3.51 36.19 7.31
C TRP A 371 2.29 35.70 8.08
N ALA A 372 1.35 36.60 8.38
CA ALA A 372 0.05 36.24 8.94
C ALA A 372 -0.84 35.59 7.86
N THR A 373 -0.70 34.27 7.68
CA THR A 373 -1.48 33.47 6.74
C THR A 373 -2.83 33.05 7.32
N GLY A 374 -3.78 32.66 6.45
CA GLY A 374 -5.12 32.24 6.87
C GLY A 374 -5.14 31.02 7.80
N SER A 375 -4.17 30.11 7.69
CA SER A 375 -4.04 28.97 8.60
C SER A 375 -3.71 29.41 10.03
N LEU A 376 -2.81 30.39 10.19
CA LEU A 376 -2.42 30.93 11.50
C LEU A 376 -3.53 31.77 12.13
N ILE A 377 -4.32 32.49 11.33
CA ILE A 377 -5.46 33.29 11.84
C ILE A 377 -6.54 32.40 12.48
N ARG A 378 -6.71 31.16 12.00
CA ARG A 378 -7.66 30.19 12.56
C ARG A 378 -7.18 29.56 13.86
N GLN A 379 -5.88 29.67 14.17
CA GLN A 379 -5.32 29.21 15.44
C GLN A 379 -5.52 30.34 16.47
N GLY A 380 -6.37 30.10 17.45
CA GLY A 380 -6.66 31.05 18.52
C GLY A 380 -5.41 31.41 19.33
N GLY A 381 -5.27 32.68 19.72
CA GLY A 381 -4.19 33.18 20.56
C GLY A 381 -2.89 33.57 19.82
N THR A 382 -2.86 33.50 18.49
CA THR A 382 -1.66 33.81 17.70
C THR A 382 -1.52 35.31 17.38
N ALA A 383 -0.29 35.75 17.08
CA ALA A 383 -0.02 37.12 16.59
C ALA A 383 -0.71 37.39 15.24
N ALA A 384 -0.87 36.37 14.40
CA ALA A 384 -1.57 36.46 13.12
C ALA A 384 -3.06 36.74 13.31
N GLU A 385 -3.72 36.03 14.23
CA GLU A 385 -5.11 36.29 14.62
C GLU A 385 -5.27 37.70 15.20
N PHE A 386 -4.39 38.09 16.12
CA PHE A 386 -4.46 39.40 16.78
C PHE A 386 -4.31 40.55 15.78
N LEU A 387 -3.37 40.43 14.82
CA LEU A 387 -3.25 41.35 13.71
C LEU A 387 -4.55 41.43 12.91
N SER A 388 -5.07 40.27 12.48
CA SER A 388 -6.24 40.20 11.61
C SER A 388 -7.51 40.75 12.27
N LYS A 389 -7.72 40.51 13.57
CA LYS A 389 -8.93 40.92 14.28
C LYS A 389 -8.88 42.35 14.79
N TYR A 390 -7.72 42.81 15.25
CA TYR A 390 -7.64 44.04 16.05
C TYR A 390 -6.72 45.12 15.49
N LEU A 391 -5.72 44.79 14.68
CA LEU A 391 -4.72 45.78 14.24
C LEU A 391 -4.84 46.16 12.75
N ILE A 392 -5.41 45.31 11.90
CA ILE A 392 -5.41 45.53 10.45
C ILE A 392 -6.22 46.76 10.01
N GLU A 393 -7.39 46.98 10.60
CA GLU A 393 -8.27 48.13 10.28
C GLU A 393 -7.79 49.42 10.94
N ARG A 394 -6.88 49.32 11.91
CA ARG A 394 -6.30 50.48 12.59
C ARG A 394 -5.38 51.30 11.71
N LYS A 395 -5.10 50.89 10.47
CA LYS A 395 -4.50 51.76 9.42
C LYS A 395 -5.26 53.09 9.23
N LYS A 396 -6.56 53.13 9.57
CA LYS A 396 -7.39 54.35 9.54
C LYS A 396 -7.07 55.31 10.69
N GLU A 397 -6.53 54.81 11.79
CA GLU A 397 -6.24 55.56 13.02
C GLU A 397 -4.74 55.78 13.20
N ASP A 398 -3.96 54.70 13.17
CA ASP A 398 -2.53 54.69 13.48
C ASP A 398 -1.65 54.94 12.24
N GLY A 399 -2.26 54.99 11.04
CA GLY A 399 -1.57 55.18 9.76
C GLY A 399 -1.00 53.90 9.13
N LEU A 400 -0.32 54.06 8.00
CA LEU A 400 0.39 52.97 7.31
C LEU A 400 1.81 52.83 7.86
N LYS A 401 2.40 51.62 7.68
CA LYS A 401 3.76 51.27 8.11
C LYS A 401 4.01 51.46 9.61
N THR A 402 2.97 51.31 10.42
CA THR A 402 3.05 51.29 11.87
C THR A 402 3.66 49.98 12.36
N LEU A 403 4.45 50.01 13.42
CA LEU A 403 4.88 48.83 14.15
C LEU A 403 4.15 48.76 15.50
N TYR A 404 3.58 47.60 15.80
CA TYR A 404 2.91 47.32 17.07
C TYR A 404 3.77 46.37 17.90
N LYS A 405 4.08 46.73 19.14
CA LYS A 405 4.63 45.80 20.15
C LYS A 405 3.50 45.37 21.07
N VAL A 406 3.04 44.14 20.87
CA VAL A 406 1.94 43.56 21.65
C VAL A 406 2.52 42.77 22.81
N HIS A 407 2.29 43.23 24.03
CA HIS A 407 2.78 42.59 25.26
C HIS A 407 1.95 41.36 25.65
N ASN A 408 2.54 40.51 26.50
CA ASN A 408 2.01 39.24 26.96
C ASN A 408 1.61 38.32 25.78
N MET A 409 2.50 38.17 24.80
CA MET A 409 2.25 37.37 23.60
C MET A 409 3.50 36.60 23.17
N GLY A 410 3.31 35.34 22.80
CA GLY A 410 4.40 34.43 22.41
C GLY A 410 4.87 33.50 23.53
N ASP A 411 5.58 32.46 23.14
CA ASP A 411 6.12 31.36 23.95
C ASP A 411 7.66 31.24 23.82
N ASP A 412 8.32 32.30 23.38
CA ASP A 412 9.77 32.40 23.18
C ASP A 412 10.50 33.16 24.30
N GLY A 413 9.80 33.46 25.40
CA GLY A 413 10.36 34.12 26.57
C GLY A 413 10.56 35.63 26.41
N LEU A 414 10.26 36.23 25.25
CA LEU A 414 10.34 37.69 25.07
C LEU A 414 9.21 38.43 25.80
N GLY A 415 8.07 37.75 26.00
CA GLY A 415 6.88 38.34 26.61
C GLY A 415 6.14 39.33 25.71
N TYR A 416 6.55 39.50 24.45
CA TYR A 416 5.87 40.35 23.47
C TYR A 416 6.05 39.84 22.03
N ARG A 417 5.26 40.40 21.10
CA ARG A 417 5.40 40.23 19.65
C ARG A 417 5.43 41.59 18.96
N TYR A 418 6.40 41.78 18.07
CA TYR A 418 6.35 42.87 17.11
C TYR A 418 5.50 42.46 15.91
N ILE A 419 4.58 43.33 15.50
CA ILE A 419 3.65 43.12 14.40
C ILE A 419 3.70 44.35 13.50
N THR A 420 3.96 44.17 12.21
CA THR A 420 3.91 45.27 11.24
C THR A 420 2.48 45.48 10.79
N GLY A 421 2.01 46.71 10.90
CA GLY A 421 0.78 47.18 10.29
C GLY A 421 0.83 47.19 8.75
N PRO A 422 -0.32 47.46 8.11
CA PRO A 422 -0.44 47.54 6.65
C PRO A 422 0.53 48.55 6.03
N ARG A 423 1.20 48.15 4.94
CA ARG A 423 2.05 49.07 4.14
C ARG A 423 1.28 49.83 3.06
N ARG A 424 0.09 49.35 2.67
CA ARG A 424 -0.79 49.93 1.65
C ARG A 424 -2.23 49.91 2.15
N GLN A 425 -3.06 50.82 1.62
CA GLN A 425 -4.44 50.99 2.08
C GLN A 425 -5.32 49.75 1.85
N ASP A 426 -5.05 49.00 0.79
CA ASP A 426 -5.73 47.76 0.38
C ASP A 426 -5.14 46.50 1.03
N ALA A 427 -4.11 46.62 1.88
CA ALA A 427 -3.53 45.45 2.52
C ALA A 427 -4.43 44.92 3.66
N PHE A 428 -4.70 43.62 3.61
CA PHE A 428 -5.48 42.85 4.60
C PHE A 428 -4.63 41.83 5.36
N ARG A 429 -3.31 41.87 5.15
CA ARG A 429 -2.32 40.99 5.80
C ARG A 429 -1.09 41.79 6.20
N GLY A 430 -0.38 41.29 7.19
CA GLY A 430 0.90 41.82 7.62
C GLY A 430 1.81 40.70 8.12
N LYS A 431 2.89 41.11 8.78
CA LYS A 431 3.92 40.22 9.30
C LYS A 431 4.06 40.41 10.80
N PHE A 432 4.58 39.39 11.46
CA PHE A 432 4.99 39.46 12.85
C PHE A 432 6.37 38.84 13.04
N PHE A 433 7.03 39.21 14.13
CA PHE A 433 8.37 38.78 14.47
C PHE A 433 8.34 38.02 15.79
N SER A 434 8.97 36.84 15.79
CA SER A 434 9.08 35.94 16.95
C SER A 434 10.51 35.47 17.13
N GLY A 435 11.00 35.40 18.37
CA GLY A 435 12.25 34.73 18.73
C GLY A 435 12.12 33.21 18.72
N VAL A 436 13.22 32.54 19.08
CA VAL A 436 13.29 31.08 19.19
C VAL A 436 12.42 30.60 20.35
N PRO A 437 11.44 29.69 20.13
CA PRO A 437 10.56 29.19 21.20
C PRO A 437 11.33 28.68 22.41
N SER A 438 10.85 28.97 23.63
CA SER A 438 11.58 28.67 24.85
C SER A 438 11.86 27.17 25.01
N ALA A 439 10.91 26.31 24.60
CA ALA A 439 11.06 24.86 24.62
C ALA A 439 12.19 24.32 23.72
N ILE A 440 12.64 25.11 22.75
CA ILE A 440 13.69 24.74 21.79
C ILE A 440 15.02 25.41 22.15
N ARG A 441 14.94 26.61 22.74
CA ARG A 441 16.09 27.49 22.99
C ARG A 441 17.19 26.82 23.83
N GLU A 442 16.86 26.11 24.90
CA GLU A 442 17.84 25.42 25.75
C GLU A 442 18.56 24.29 25.02
N GLY A 443 17.83 23.48 24.24
CA GLY A 443 18.43 22.42 23.42
C GLY A 443 19.39 22.97 22.36
N VAL A 444 19.06 24.11 21.76
CA VAL A 444 19.94 24.74 20.75
C VAL A 444 21.20 25.34 21.40
N ILE A 445 21.08 25.92 22.60
CA ILE A 445 22.23 26.47 23.34
C ILE A 445 23.17 25.36 23.82
N SER A 446 22.62 24.24 24.29
CA SER A 446 23.39 23.09 24.77
C SER A 446 23.98 22.23 23.66
N GLY A 447 23.52 22.40 22.41
CA GLY A 447 23.89 21.54 21.28
C GLY A 447 23.16 20.20 21.26
N GLU A 448 22.16 20.01 22.13
CA GLU A 448 21.39 18.76 22.30
C GLU A 448 19.95 18.88 21.77
N TYR A 449 19.71 19.70 20.75
CA TYR A 449 18.41 19.75 20.09
C TYR A 449 18.37 18.84 18.87
N SER A 450 17.53 17.81 18.92
CA SER A 450 17.11 17.05 17.75
C SER A 450 15.60 17.09 17.61
N LYS A 451 15.09 17.59 16.49
CA LYS A 451 13.68 17.44 16.13
C LYS A 451 13.54 16.39 15.05
N GLU A 452 12.65 15.45 15.26
CA GLU A 452 12.24 14.51 14.22
C GLU A 452 11.44 15.23 13.14
N LYS A 453 11.85 15.05 11.89
CA LYS A 453 11.12 15.56 10.74
C LYS A 453 10.02 14.55 10.35
N PRO A 454 8.78 15.01 10.09
CA PRO A 454 7.79 14.16 9.46
C PRO A 454 8.32 13.64 8.12
N ILE A 455 8.09 12.36 7.84
CA ILE A 455 8.47 11.74 6.58
C ILE A 455 7.52 12.24 5.49
N PRO A 456 8.00 12.97 4.48
CA PRO A 456 7.15 13.47 3.42
C PRO A 456 6.80 12.34 2.46
N ASN A 457 5.51 12.20 2.14
CA ASN A 457 5.03 11.22 1.19
C ASN A 457 5.27 11.61 -0.28
N PHE A 458 5.89 12.76 -0.54
CA PHE A 458 6.35 13.18 -1.85
C PHE A 458 7.88 13.09 -1.93
N LEU A 459 8.36 12.01 -2.55
CA LEU A 459 9.77 11.68 -2.70
C LEU A 459 10.39 12.41 -3.90
N TYR A 460 10.36 13.75 -3.87
CA TYR A 460 10.93 14.64 -4.89
C TYR A 460 11.99 15.59 -4.33
N ASN A 461 11.74 16.14 -3.14
CA ASN A 461 12.57 17.21 -2.57
C ASN A 461 13.75 16.71 -1.74
N TYR A 462 13.86 15.41 -1.50
CA TYR A 462 14.85 14.85 -0.59
C TYR A 462 15.98 14.11 -1.33
N LEU A 463 15.71 13.58 -2.52
CA LEU A 463 16.59 12.67 -3.24
C LEU A 463 16.33 12.81 -4.75
N GLN A 464 17.38 12.93 -5.57
CA GLN A 464 17.30 13.17 -7.03
C GLN A 464 16.99 11.89 -7.83
N TYR A 465 15.93 11.19 -7.46
CA TYR A 465 15.65 9.83 -7.93
C TYR A 465 15.47 9.69 -9.45
N GLU A 466 14.99 10.72 -10.14
CA GLU A 466 14.82 10.67 -11.60
C GLU A 466 16.15 10.43 -12.36
N GLY A 467 17.27 10.92 -11.81
CA GLY A 467 18.61 10.60 -12.30
C GLY A 467 19.03 9.19 -11.93
N ASP A 468 18.69 8.76 -10.72
CA ASP A 468 18.99 7.43 -10.20
C ASP A 468 18.26 6.34 -10.99
N PHE A 469 17.00 6.53 -11.37
CA PHE A 469 16.26 5.62 -12.27
C PHE A 469 16.87 5.52 -13.67
N GLY A 470 17.53 6.57 -14.16
CA GLY A 470 18.30 6.51 -15.41
C GLY A 470 19.65 5.80 -15.26
N ASN A 471 20.26 5.94 -14.07
CA ASN A 471 21.62 5.49 -13.80
C ASN A 471 21.68 4.11 -13.11
N CYS A 472 20.56 3.58 -12.60
CA CYS A 472 20.52 2.31 -11.87
C CYS A 472 21.05 1.11 -12.69
N ARG A 473 21.04 1.21 -14.03
CA ARG A 473 21.70 0.25 -14.92
C ARG A 473 23.21 0.08 -14.66
N HIS A 474 23.86 1.06 -14.03
CA HIS A 474 25.28 1.04 -13.68
C HIS A 474 25.55 0.50 -12.26
N GLU A 475 24.51 0.24 -11.46
CA GLU A 475 24.65 -0.25 -10.08
C GLU A 475 24.81 -1.78 -10.04
N GLY A 476 25.56 -2.32 -9.07
CA GLY A 476 25.61 -3.76 -8.80
C GLY A 476 26.22 -4.65 -9.90
N GLY A 477 26.72 -4.07 -11.00
CA GLY A 477 27.38 -4.81 -12.09
C GLY A 477 26.46 -5.67 -12.96
N VAL A 478 25.13 -5.51 -12.86
CA VAL A 478 24.14 -6.30 -13.61
C VAL A 478 23.01 -5.43 -14.16
N ASP A 479 22.47 -5.81 -15.31
CA ASP A 479 21.31 -5.16 -15.94
C ASP A 479 20.26 -6.20 -16.35
N ILE A 480 18.98 -5.86 -16.17
CA ILE A 480 17.82 -6.69 -16.53
C ILE A 480 16.95 -6.05 -17.63
N GLY A 481 17.41 -4.98 -18.28
CA GLY A 481 16.73 -4.40 -19.46
C GLY A 481 15.44 -3.62 -19.13
N GLY A 482 15.15 -3.38 -17.85
CA GLY A 482 14.00 -2.64 -17.34
C GLY A 482 13.60 -3.08 -15.93
N GLY A 483 12.76 -2.31 -15.23
CA GLY A 483 12.19 -2.70 -13.92
C GLY A 483 13.14 -2.60 -12.71
N LYS A 484 14.45 -2.61 -12.92
CA LYS A 484 15.45 -2.44 -11.84
C LYS A 484 15.25 -1.13 -11.08
N LYS A 485 15.07 -1.22 -9.76
CA LYS A 485 14.97 -0.05 -8.88
C LYS A 485 16.34 0.47 -8.45
N PRO A 486 16.52 1.79 -8.27
CA PRO A 486 17.76 2.36 -7.77
C PRO A 486 18.02 2.01 -6.30
N GLU A 487 19.28 1.78 -5.95
CA GLU A 487 19.66 1.50 -4.55
C GLU A 487 19.27 2.62 -3.58
N MET A 488 19.37 3.88 -4.01
CA MET A 488 19.05 5.06 -3.18
C MET A 488 17.56 5.12 -2.76
N LEU A 489 16.66 4.63 -3.62
CA LEU A 489 15.24 4.56 -3.29
C LEU A 489 15.01 3.53 -2.19
N LEU A 490 15.58 2.33 -2.36
CA LEU A 490 15.40 1.25 -1.40
C LEU A 490 16.11 1.55 -0.08
N SER A 491 17.27 2.23 -0.09
CA SER A 491 17.95 2.62 1.15
C SER A 491 17.10 3.55 1.98
N SER A 492 16.38 4.47 1.34
CA SER A 492 15.46 5.38 2.02
C SER A 492 14.32 4.62 2.70
N PHE A 493 13.72 3.65 2.02
CA PHE A 493 12.69 2.82 2.65
C PHE A 493 13.27 1.96 3.78
N ILE A 494 14.42 1.33 3.57
CA ILE A 494 15.08 0.53 4.62
C ILE A 494 15.41 1.40 5.85
N ASP A 495 15.91 2.62 5.66
CA ASP A 495 16.18 3.56 6.75
C ASP A 495 14.90 3.96 7.49
N TYR A 496 13.81 4.28 6.79
CA TYR A 496 12.55 4.71 7.41
C TYR A 496 11.82 3.58 8.15
N PHE A 497 12.00 2.32 7.72
CA PHE A 497 11.12 1.23 8.12
C PHE A 497 11.81 0.04 8.79
N SER A 498 13.14 0.07 8.96
CA SER A 498 13.89 -1.02 9.62
C SER A 498 15.19 -0.54 10.26
N ASP A 499 15.72 -1.30 11.20
CA ASP A 499 17.02 -1.11 11.86
C ASP A 499 18.03 -2.20 11.48
N GLU A 500 19.28 -2.07 11.93
CA GLU A 500 20.29 -3.12 11.71
C GLU A 500 19.81 -4.47 12.31
N ASN A 501 20.10 -5.56 11.62
CA ASN A 501 19.68 -6.94 11.92
C ASN A 501 18.17 -7.24 11.78
N ASP A 502 17.33 -6.25 11.43
CA ASP A 502 15.96 -6.54 11.03
C ASP A 502 15.92 -7.34 9.73
N ILE A 503 14.86 -8.15 9.57
CA ILE A 503 14.65 -8.99 8.38
C ILE A 503 13.89 -8.20 7.31
N VAL A 504 14.51 -8.10 6.12
CA VAL A 504 13.93 -7.51 4.90
C VAL A 504 13.61 -8.60 3.90
N LEU A 505 12.38 -8.68 3.42
CA LEU A 505 11.93 -9.67 2.45
C LEU A 505 11.52 -9.01 1.12
N ASP A 506 11.97 -9.60 0.03
CA ASP A 506 11.55 -9.28 -1.33
C ASP A 506 11.25 -10.57 -2.12
N PHE A 507 9.97 -10.86 -2.34
CA PHE A 507 9.53 -12.04 -3.08
C PHE A 507 9.28 -11.79 -4.58
N PHE A 508 9.74 -10.64 -5.07
CA PHE A 508 9.88 -10.31 -6.49
C PHE A 508 11.30 -9.79 -6.74
N GLY A 509 12.30 -10.57 -6.32
CA GLY A 509 13.66 -10.06 -6.12
C GLY A 509 14.35 -9.54 -7.38
N GLY A 510 13.96 -9.98 -8.58
CA GLY A 510 14.46 -9.44 -9.85
C GLY A 510 15.99 -9.43 -9.91
N SER A 511 16.58 -8.23 -10.06
CA SER A 511 18.05 -8.05 -10.10
C SER A 511 18.74 -8.03 -8.72
N GLY A 512 18.01 -8.23 -7.62
CA GLY A 512 18.57 -8.24 -6.26
C GLY A 512 18.86 -6.88 -5.64
N THR A 513 18.24 -5.78 -6.11
CA THR A 513 18.50 -4.45 -5.53
C THR A 513 18.16 -4.42 -4.03
N THR A 514 17.00 -4.93 -3.64
CA THR A 514 16.56 -4.94 -2.22
C THR A 514 17.55 -5.69 -1.33
N ALA A 515 17.97 -6.89 -1.77
CA ALA A 515 18.99 -7.69 -1.10
C ALA A 515 20.34 -6.95 -0.99
N ALA A 516 20.80 -6.30 -2.07
CA ALA A 516 22.06 -5.57 -2.08
C ALA A 516 22.08 -4.41 -1.09
N VAL A 517 20.99 -3.63 -1.06
CA VAL A 517 20.87 -2.50 -0.15
C VAL A 517 20.75 -2.98 1.30
N ALA A 518 19.91 -3.97 1.57
CA ALA A 518 19.77 -4.57 2.90
C ALA A 518 21.12 -5.09 3.42
N HIS A 519 21.89 -5.81 2.58
CA HIS A 519 23.23 -6.29 2.92
C HIS A 519 24.17 -5.14 3.28
N LYS A 520 24.29 -4.13 2.42
CA LYS A 520 25.18 -2.96 2.64
C LYS A 520 24.81 -2.19 3.90
N MET A 521 23.53 -2.20 4.26
CA MET A 521 22.97 -1.56 5.45
C MET A 521 22.87 -2.50 6.66
N LYS A 522 23.46 -3.71 6.61
CA LYS A 522 23.48 -4.68 7.72
C LYS A 522 22.11 -5.14 8.20
N ARG A 523 21.17 -5.32 7.28
CA ARG A 523 19.91 -6.03 7.52
C ARG A 523 20.07 -7.48 7.07
N ILE A 524 19.29 -8.38 7.67
CA ILE A 524 19.16 -9.75 7.17
C ILE A 524 18.19 -9.71 6.00
N TYR A 525 18.52 -10.29 4.85
CA TYR A 525 17.61 -10.31 3.72
C TYR A 525 17.17 -11.72 3.31
N ILE A 526 15.94 -11.78 2.82
CA ILE A 526 15.38 -12.94 2.13
C ILE A 526 14.89 -12.46 0.77
N SER A 527 15.38 -13.06 -0.31
CA SER A 527 15.01 -12.69 -1.68
C SER A 527 14.57 -13.92 -2.46
N ILE A 528 13.42 -13.83 -3.15
CA ILE A 528 12.88 -14.92 -3.95
C ILE A 528 12.73 -14.48 -5.41
N GLU A 529 13.19 -15.32 -6.33
CA GLU A 529 12.99 -15.15 -7.77
C GLU A 529 12.93 -16.51 -8.46
N GLN A 530 12.12 -16.65 -9.50
CA GLN A 530 11.92 -17.92 -10.21
C GLN A 530 12.58 -17.96 -11.58
N LEU A 531 12.87 -16.80 -12.18
CA LEU A 531 13.45 -16.71 -13.52
C LEU A 531 14.97 -16.91 -13.45
N GLU A 532 15.48 -17.94 -14.13
CA GLU A 532 16.90 -18.33 -14.09
C GLU A 532 17.85 -17.13 -14.33
N ASP A 533 17.62 -16.40 -15.42
CA ASP A 533 18.43 -15.25 -15.82
C ASP A 533 18.38 -14.07 -14.81
N HIS A 534 17.30 -13.95 -14.03
CA HIS A 534 17.23 -12.95 -12.96
C HIS A 534 17.97 -13.44 -11.71
N VAL A 535 17.81 -14.71 -11.35
CA VAL A 535 18.54 -15.35 -10.24
C VAL A 535 20.04 -15.27 -10.47
N GLU A 536 20.55 -15.60 -11.66
CA GLU A 536 21.97 -15.49 -12.01
C GLU A 536 22.50 -14.06 -11.81
N LYS A 537 21.72 -13.05 -12.21
CA LYS A 537 22.07 -11.63 -12.03
C LYS A 537 22.02 -11.22 -10.57
N MET A 538 21.02 -11.67 -9.81
CA MET A 538 20.93 -11.43 -8.37
C MET A 538 22.13 -12.03 -7.65
N VAL A 539 22.47 -13.29 -7.89
CA VAL A 539 23.65 -13.96 -7.31
C VAL A 539 24.94 -13.23 -7.69
N THR A 540 25.09 -12.84 -8.96
CA THR A 540 26.25 -12.06 -9.43
C THR A 540 26.36 -10.72 -8.70
N ARG A 541 25.25 -10.00 -8.56
CA ARG A 541 25.21 -8.74 -7.82
C ARG A 541 25.60 -8.94 -6.36
N GLN A 542 25.09 -9.97 -5.68
CA GLN A 542 25.39 -10.19 -4.27
C GLN A 542 26.84 -10.60 -4.05
N LYS A 543 27.45 -11.34 -4.99
CA LYS A 543 28.90 -11.57 -5.00
C LYS A 543 29.68 -10.25 -5.09
N ASN A 544 29.30 -9.36 -6.00
CA ASN A 544 29.92 -8.03 -6.10
C ASN A 544 29.79 -7.24 -4.78
N VAL A 545 28.64 -7.32 -4.11
CA VAL A 545 28.44 -6.70 -2.78
C VAL A 545 29.41 -7.26 -1.75
N ILE A 546 29.55 -8.59 -1.67
CA ILE A 546 30.50 -9.26 -0.76
C ILE A 546 31.95 -8.86 -1.05
N GLU A 547 32.30 -8.70 -2.32
CA GLU A 547 33.63 -8.28 -2.79
C GLU A 547 33.92 -6.79 -2.58
N GLY A 548 32.92 -6.00 -2.16
CA GLY A 548 33.08 -4.58 -1.87
C GLY A 548 32.71 -3.64 -3.02
N ASP A 549 31.60 -3.94 -3.71
CA ASP A 549 30.98 -3.08 -4.71
C ASP A 549 31.02 -1.59 -4.32
N SER A 550 31.44 -0.74 -5.26
CA SER A 550 31.56 0.71 -5.08
C SER A 550 30.41 1.51 -5.71
N GLY A 551 29.44 0.84 -6.34
CA GLY A 551 28.26 1.48 -6.93
C GLY A 551 27.12 1.74 -5.94
N GLY A 552 26.08 2.45 -6.42
CA GLY A 552 24.88 2.73 -5.65
C GLY A 552 25.18 3.45 -4.33
N ILE A 553 24.66 2.92 -3.22
CA ILE A 553 24.77 3.54 -1.88
C ILE A 553 26.08 3.25 -1.14
N SER A 554 27.01 2.53 -1.77
CA SER A 554 28.21 2.02 -1.09
C SER A 554 29.07 3.12 -0.47
N LYS A 555 29.12 4.31 -1.07
CA LYS A 555 29.90 5.43 -0.53
C LYS A 555 29.22 6.03 0.71
N GLU A 556 27.91 6.20 0.65
CA GLU A 556 27.06 6.80 1.67
C GLU A 556 27.10 5.97 2.96
N VAL A 557 27.09 4.64 2.84
CA VAL A 557 27.15 3.72 3.99
C VAL A 557 28.56 3.24 4.30
N ASN A 558 29.58 3.80 3.62
CA ASN A 558 30.99 3.41 3.76
C ASN A 558 31.24 1.89 3.64
N TRP A 559 30.56 1.26 2.67
CA TRP A 559 30.67 -0.17 2.41
C TRP A 559 32.08 -0.55 1.94
N LYS A 560 32.60 -1.67 2.45
CA LYS A 560 33.94 -2.22 2.11
C LYS A 560 33.92 -3.68 1.68
N GLY A 561 32.73 -4.27 1.55
CA GLY A 561 32.57 -5.71 1.34
C GLY A 561 32.48 -6.49 2.66
N GLY A 562 32.16 -7.78 2.53
CA GLY A 562 32.00 -8.72 3.65
C GLY A 562 30.63 -9.35 3.70
N GLY A 563 30.42 -10.19 4.72
CA GLY A 563 29.21 -10.97 4.91
C GLY A 563 29.12 -12.19 4.00
N SER A 564 27.98 -12.86 4.04
CA SER A 564 27.68 -14.02 3.20
C SER A 564 26.19 -14.12 2.93
N PHE A 565 25.80 -14.97 1.99
CA PHE A 565 24.43 -15.43 1.82
C PHE A 565 24.39 -16.92 1.51
N VAL A 566 23.29 -17.56 1.88
CA VAL A 566 22.95 -18.91 1.49
C VAL A 566 22.02 -18.84 0.28
N TYR A 567 22.40 -19.53 -0.77
CA TYR A 567 21.61 -19.77 -1.96
C TYR A 567 20.98 -21.15 -1.87
N VAL A 568 19.70 -21.24 -2.21
CA VAL A 568 18.98 -22.50 -2.31
C VAL A 568 17.99 -22.49 -3.47
N GLU A 569 17.54 -23.67 -3.87
CA GLU A 569 16.51 -23.85 -4.89
C GLU A 569 15.37 -24.72 -4.35
N LEU A 570 14.13 -24.46 -4.75
CA LEU A 570 13.04 -25.41 -4.52
C LEU A 570 13.23 -26.62 -5.45
N MET A 571 13.16 -27.84 -4.92
CA MET A 571 13.40 -29.07 -5.67
C MET A 571 12.32 -29.28 -6.74
N GLU A 572 12.72 -29.12 -8.01
CA GLU A 572 11.83 -29.28 -9.16
C GLU A 572 11.36 -30.74 -9.30
N LYS A 573 10.05 -30.92 -9.47
CA LYS A 573 9.40 -32.18 -9.86
C LYS A 573 8.97 -32.06 -11.32
N ASN A 574 7.70 -31.75 -11.58
CA ASN A 574 7.21 -31.61 -12.96
C ASN A 574 7.82 -30.44 -13.75
N ARG A 575 8.43 -29.46 -13.07
CA ARG A 575 9.06 -28.30 -13.73
C ARG A 575 10.23 -28.69 -14.65
N GLY A 576 10.95 -29.77 -14.34
CA GLY A 576 11.99 -30.30 -15.22
C GLY A 576 11.45 -30.73 -16.58
N PHE A 577 10.30 -31.41 -16.61
CA PHE A 577 9.63 -31.80 -17.86
C PHE A 577 9.19 -30.59 -18.68
N LEU A 578 8.65 -29.55 -18.05
CA LEU A 578 8.29 -28.31 -18.75
C LEU A 578 9.49 -27.70 -19.47
N LYS A 579 10.64 -27.64 -18.81
CA LYS A 579 11.90 -27.15 -19.40
C LYS A 579 12.32 -28.03 -20.60
N SER A 580 12.33 -29.35 -20.43
CA SER A 580 12.68 -30.28 -21.52
C SER A 580 11.75 -30.14 -22.73
N ILE A 581 10.42 -30.03 -22.52
CA ILE A 581 9.45 -29.86 -23.62
C ILE A 581 9.72 -28.57 -24.40
N ARG A 582 10.08 -27.48 -23.72
CA ARG A 582 10.37 -26.20 -24.37
C ARG A 582 11.66 -26.24 -25.17
N ASP A 583 12.70 -26.78 -24.57
CA ASP A 583 14.05 -26.81 -25.13
C ASP A 583 14.17 -27.83 -26.28
N ALA A 584 13.24 -28.78 -26.36
CA ALA A 584 13.11 -29.69 -27.48
C ALA A 584 12.99 -28.92 -28.80
N LYS A 585 13.70 -29.40 -29.82
CA LYS A 585 13.78 -28.82 -31.16
C LYS A 585 13.19 -29.74 -32.22
N THR A 586 12.90 -31.00 -31.86
CA THR A 586 12.42 -32.03 -32.77
C THR A 586 11.28 -32.85 -32.16
N GLN A 587 10.41 -33.41 -33.01
CA GLN A 587 9.33 -34.31 -32.54
C GLN A 587 9.89 -35.56 -31.85
N THR A 588 11.03 -36.10 -32.32
CA THR A 588 11.68 -37.24 -31.67
C THR A 588 12.07 -36.94 -30.23
N GLU A 589 12.60 -35.75 -29.95
CA GLU A 589 12.88 -35.32 -28.57
C GLU A 589 11.60 -35.23 -27.75
N LEU A 590 10.52 -34.66 -28.29
CA LEU A 590 9.22 -34.61 -27.60
C LEU A 590 8.64 -35.99 -27.30
N HIS A 591 8.76 -36.95 -28.23
CA HIS A 591 8.32 -38.32 -28.03
C HIS A 591 9.13 -38.99 -26.92
N ASN A 592 10.46 -38.84 -26.91
CA ASN A 592 11.30 -39.37 -25.84
C ASN A 592 10.94 -38.76 -24.47
N ILE A 593 10.64 -37.45 -24.45
CA ILE A 593 10.19 -36.76 -23.23
C ILE A 593 8.84 -37.33 -22.80
N PHE A 594 7.88 -37.51 -23.70
CA PHE A 594 6.57 -38.08 -23.39
C PHE A 594 6.67 -39.52 -22.85
N ASP A 595 7.48 -40.37 -23.47
CA ASP A 595 7.73 -41.74 -22.99
C ASP A 595 8.33 -41.78 -21.58
N PHE A 596 9.15 -40.77 -21.24
CA PHE A 596 9.69 -40.62 -19.90
C PHE A 596 8.64 -40.06 -18.92
N MET A 597 7.83 -39.10 -19.34
CA MET A 597 6.71 -38.57 -18.55
C MET A 597 5.71 -39.65 -18.17
N LEU A 598 5.40 -40.59 -19.08
CA LEU A 598 4.48 -41.69 -18.80
C LEU A 598 4.94 -42.62 -17.67
N LYS A 599 6.22 -42.56 -17.27
CA LYS A 599 6.79 -43.37 -16.20
C LYS A 599 6.96 -42.58 -14.90
N GLU A 600 7.42 -41.34 -15.01
CA GLU A 600 7.95 -40.58 -13.87
C GLU A 600 7.22 -39.25 -13.59
N ALA A 601 6.41 -38.72 -14.52
CA ALA A 601 5.75 -37.43 -14.32
C ALA A 601 4.39 -37.58 -13.60
N GLU A 602 4.04 -36.59 -12.79
CA GLU A 602 2.69 -36.47 -12.24
C GLU A 602 1.77 -35.85 -13.29
N ILE A 603 0.87 -36.66 -13.84
CA ILE A 603 -0.08 -36.25 -14.87
C ILE A 603 -1.37 -35.80 -14.20
N ASP A 604 -1.98 -34.71 -14.70
CA ASP A 604 -3.25 -34.21 -14.18
C ASP A 604 -4.32 -35.30 -14.33
N PHE A 605 -4.90 -35.74 -13.21
CA PHE A 605 -5.85 -36.86 -13.17
C PHE A 605 -7.10 -36.65 -14.02
N ARG A 606 -7.41 -35.41 -14.43
CA ARG A 606 -8.54 -35.07 -15.29
C ARG A 606 -8.25 -35.31 -16.78
N VAL A 607 -7.00 -35.58 -17.13
CA VAL A 607 -6.57 -35.82 -18.52
C VAL A 607 -6.93 -37.25 -18.91
N ASP A 608 -7.58 -37.39 -20.07
CA ASP A 608 -7.70 -38.67 -20.74
C ASP A 608 -6.36 -39.04 -21.40
N LEU A 609 -5.52 -39.73 -20.65
CA LEU A 609 -4.16 -40.06 -21.08
C LEU A 609 -4.14 -41.01 -22.28
N GLU A 610 -5.13 -41.89 -22.41
CA GLU A 610 -5.22 -42.81 -23.55
C GLU A 610 -5.56 -42.04 -24.83
N ALA A 611 -6.51 -41.09 -24.78
CA ALA A 611 -6.80 -40.21 -25.91
C ALA A 611 -5.57 -39.38 -26.34
N VAL A 612 -4.75 -38.93 -25.38
CA VAL A 612 -3.49 -38.22 -25.68
C VAL A 612 -2.49 -39.14 -26.36
N LYS A 613 -2.27 -40.36 -25.85
CA LYS A 613 -1.36 -41.34 -26.49
C LYS A 613 -1.75 -41.63 -27.93
N ASP A 614 -3.05 -41.76 -28.21
CA ASP A 614 -3.56 -42.10 -29.53
C ASP A 614 -3.40 -40.94 -30.53
N THR A 615 -3.47 -39.69 -30.08
CA THR A 615 -3.54 -38.52 -30.97
C THR A 615 -2.26 -37.69 -31.03
N LEU A 616 -1.40 -37.74 -30.01
CA LEU A 616 -0.23 -36.85 -29.88
C LEU A 616 0.70 -36.92 -31.11
N TYR A 617 0.94 -38.13 -31.62
CA TYR A 617 1.85 -38.35 -32.75
C TYR A 617 1.31 -37.82 -34.09
N GLU A 618 0.01 -37.52 -34.17
CA GLU A 618 -0.63 -36.96 -35.37
C GLU A 618 -0.58 -35.42 -35.41
N LEU A 619 -0.25 -34.79 -34.27
CA LEU A 619 -0.21 -33.33 -34.11
C LEU A 619 1.07 -32.71 -34.70
N SER A 620 0.99 -31.43 -35.06
CA SER A 620 2.19 -30.67 -35.41
C SER A 620 3.13 -30.52 -34.20
N PHE A 621 4.41 -30.24 -34.45
CA PHE A 621 5.41 -30.08 -33.39
C PHE A 621 5.00 -29.09 -32.28
N GLU A 622 4.43 -27.94 -32.66
CA GLU A 622 3.97 -26.94 -31.69
C GLU A 622 2.71 -27.40 -30.94
N GLU A 623 1.80 -28.12 -31.59
CA GLU A 623 0.62 -28.71 -30.95
C GLU A 623 1.00 -29.86 -29.99
N GLN A 624 2.04 -30.62 -30.30
CA GLN A 624 2.61 -31.61 -29.38
C GLN A 624 3.16 -30.94 -28.13
N LYS A 625 3.96 -29.87 -28.26
CA LYS A 625 4.44 -29.10 -27.10
C LYS A 625 3.30 -28.60 -26.23
N LYS A 626 2.29 -27.98 -26.85
CA LYS A 626 1.09 -27.49 -26.16
C LYS A 626 0.39 -28.61 -25.39
N THR A 627 0.18 -29.75 -26.04
CA THR A 627 -0.49 -30.91 -25.44
C THR A 627 0.30 -31.44 -24.25
N LEU A 628 1.61 -31.64 -24.40
CA LEU A 628 2.47 -32.14 -23.32
C LEU A 628 2.54 -31.17 -22.12
N ILE A 629 2.56 -29.86 -22.35
CA ILE A 629 2.49 -28.87 -21.28
C ILE A 629 1.13 -28.90 -20.56
N LYS A 630 0.03 -29.15 -21.29
CA LYS A 630 -1.32 -29.19 -20.73
C LYS A 630 -1.59 -30.41 -19.84
N ILE A 631 -0.96 -31.56 -20.12
CA ILE A 631 -1.22 -32.78 -19.36
C ILE A 631 -0.46 -32.87 -18.03
N ILE A 632 0.58 -32.05 -17.85
CA ILE A 632 1.38 -32.00 -16.63
C ILE A 632 0.54 -31.43 -15.48
N ASP A 633 0.55 -32.10 -14.31
CA ASP A 633 -0.04 -31.51 -13.13
C ASP A 633 0.82 -30.36 -12.61
N LYS A 634 0.33 -29.14 -12.83
CA LYS A 634 0.92 -27.88 -12.38
C LYS A 634 0.84 -27.69 -10.86
N ASN A 635 0.11 -28.52 -10.13
CA ASN A 635 0.15 -28.53 -8.67
C ASN A 635 1.40 -29.22 -8.12
N GLN A 636 2.02 -30.07 -8.94
CA GLN A 636 3.16 -30.92 -8.59
C GLN A 636 4.45 -30.44 -9.27
N LEU A 637 4.63 -29.11 -9.42
CA LEU A 637 5.85 -28.55 -10.03
C LEU A 637 7.10 -28.74 -9.15
N TYR A 638 6.92 -28.92 -7.86
CA TYR A 638 7.98 -29.07 -6.86
C TYR A 638 7.61 -30.19 -5.89
N TYR A 639 8.62 -30.89 -5.36
CA TYR A 639 8.42 -31.90 -4.31
C TYR A 639 8.07 -31.25 -2.98
N ASN A 640 7.10 -31.83 -2.27
CA ASN A 640 6.74 -31.46 -0.91
C ASN A 640 7.73 -32.07 0.09
N TYR A 641 8.00 -31.36 1.17
CA TYR A 641 8.86 -31.86 2.24
C TYR A 641 8.33 -33.13 2.88
N SER A 642 7.01 -33.35 2.88
CA SER A 642 6.41 -34.60 3.36
C SER A 642 6.91 -35.84 2.62
N GLU A 643 7.36 -35.67 1.36
CA GLU A 643 7.89 -36.74 0.51
C GLU A 643 9.40 -36.98 0.72
N ILE A 644 10.11 -36.18 1.56
CA ILE A 644 11.59 -36.21 1.64
C ILE A 644 12.17 -37.57 2.09
N ASP A 645 11.40 -38.33 2.86
CA ASP A 645 11.78 -39.63 3.41
C ASP A 645 11.27 -40.81 2.55
N ASP A 646 10.53 -40.54 1.47
CA ASP A 646 10.10 -41.57 0.52
C ASP A 646 11.31 -42.13 -0.25
N GLU A 647 11.37 -43.45 -0.43
CA GLU A 647 12.55 -44.14 -0.99
C GLU A 647 12.97 -43.57 -2.36
N ASN A 648 12.00 -43.31 -3.23
CA ASN A 648 12.22 -42.75 -4.57
C ASN A 648 12.66 -41.27 -4.57
N VAL A 649 12.32 -40.51 -3.52
CA VAL A 649 12.73 -39.10 -3.38
C VAL A 649 14.07 -39.00 -2.68
N ARG A 650 14.30 -39.83 -1.66
CA ARG A 650 15.55 -39.86 -0.89
C ARG A 650 16.77 -40.16 -1.76
N ASP A 651 16.61 -41.02 -2.76
CA ASP A 651 17.66 -41.36 -3.74
C ASP A 651 18.03 -40.21 -4.68
N LEU A 652 17.15 -39.20 -4.82
CA LEU A 652 17.35 -38.03 -5.67
C LEU A 652 18.04 -36.86 -4.94
N ILE A 653 18.13 -36.92 -3.61
CA ILE A 653 18.61 -35.82 -2.75
C ILE A 653 19.99 -36.16 -2.19
N SER A 654 20.91 -35.19 -2.23
CA SER A 654 22.24 -35.34 -1.64
C SER A 654 22.15 -35.45 -0.10
N ASP A 655 23.09 -36.15 0.54
CA ASP A 655 23.12 -36.22 2.02
C ASP A 655 23.23 -34.83 2.66
N GLY A 656 23.91 -33.89 1.97
CA GLY A 656 24.05 -32.51 2.41
C GLY A 656 22.73 -31.74 2.36
N ASP A 657 21.99 -31.81 1.24
CA ASP A 657 20.69 -31.16 1.11
C ASP A 657 19.65 -31.82 2.04
N TYR A 658 19.68 -33.14 2.20
CA TYR A 658 18.82 -33.83 3.16
C TYR A 658 19.04 -33.30 4.58
N ALA A 659 20.30 -33.22 5.02
CA ALA A 659 20.66 -32.64 6.31
C ALA A 659 20.28 -31.15 6.40
N PHE A 660 20.45 -30.38 5.32
CA PHE A 660 20.03 -28.98 5.26
C PHE A 660 18.53 -28.84 5.51
N ASN A 661 17.68 -29.65 4.86
CA ASN A 661 16.23 -29.58 5.08
C ASN A 661 15.85 -29.94 6.51
N LYS A 662 16.42 -31.03 7.06
CA LYS A 662 16.18 -31.41 8.46
C LYS A 662 16.58 -30.27 9.40
N ASN A 663 17.75 -29.66 9.19
CA ASN A 663 18.14 -28.47 9.95
C ASN A 663 17.20 -27.27 9.73
N PHE A 664 16.81 -27.00 8.47
CA PHE A 664 16.04 -25.82 8.13
C PHE A 664 14.63 -25.86 8.74
N TYR A 665 13.99 -27.03 8.76
CA TYR A 665 12.63 -27.24 9.24
C TYR A 665 12.54 -27.76 10.68
N ASP A 666 13.40 -28.68 11.11
CA ASP A 666 13.24 -29.37 12.40
C ASP A 666 13.79 -28.56 13.59
N GLU A 667 14.61 -27.52 13.36
CA GLU A 667 15.04 -26.58 14.42
C GLU A 667 13.99 -25.48 14.73
N GLY A 668 12.72 -25.71 14.37
CA GLY A 668 11.60 -24.83 14.71
C GLY A 668 11.20 -24.91 16.19
N CYS A 669 11.94 -24.21 17.07
CA CYS A 669 11.52 -23.59 18.36
C CYS A 669 12.74 -23.47 19.32
N GLU A 670 13.62 -22.50 19.09
CA GLU A 670 14.36 -21.86 20.19
C GLU A 670 14.01 -20.38 20.30
#